data_AF-A0A661MGC9-F1
#
_entry.id   AF-A0A661MGC9-F1
#
_cell.length_a   1.000
_cell.length_b   1.000
_cell.length_c   1.000
_cell.angle_alpha   90.00
_cell.angle_beta   90.00
_cell.angle_gamma   90.00
#
_symmetry.space_group_name_H-M   'P 1'
#
loop_
_entity.id
_entity.type
_entity.pdbx_description
1 polymer ?
#
loop_
_entity_poly.entity_id
_entity_poly.type
_entity_poly.pdbx_seq_one_letter_code
_entity_poly.pdbx_strand_id
1 'polypeptide(L)'
;MVLRTSPSQLPRRSIHALLGLGAFQMKSLGFVFVLLSVLAALPAEGAKVLIDKEMLFSPDGHLTGHRDIGGEELEALHASLIADYDTFLAVEVAEGDLPAFIDLAGRGGLPYEIRRDFDVLKINGFVFQSSSTGPALPQNLSIASYDGQVGLYLVQFKAPASVEWIQDLRSVGESLAYFPENTFLVRTSPQGAGQLQALAGVQHVSLFQPAYKIPAVLLDIEGPLEVGVRLDGSRDLSSLAQFLEGLTSSPIRIRGDSGVRSATLVLEIQHIIQVAERSEVLWIEPVFSIELSGERQAMVVAGLHDGSRPLDPEDGGPHDGYEEWLLDKGFCTPSAAPYGCIPYWTKVAVFDSGLNTMVCPAANYNPLFGTCSAWSTNHEHPDLNHASNLQSACAGLDPECYGPVLQGFYCSKDSLGDNQCLEDNEYDFGDARVNHGGHGTATASIIASMPTVSPGGQDDDGYFRASGLAPSAQVLVAKLGSLYAGPNAPGMSEYEYEELMVLVNDAGARFSSNSWNFKHLQYWHDPNNPQAEPMLRTGYTGFSAMVDKLVRDSSGESEGPNDPMTIVFSAGNVPSFANPWVTSPGNAKNAISVGATRGWSTAVQGGAAHDECPEVAREISDVCGGEGWHSRRMYIGEDDSGYGLPRFKPDLVVPGSQIAAARAQDDTTEEFYRCFAGTSAAAPAVAAAAILADTWYRHVISDPPLYPSPAMVKAMLVAHAENMEGGTDWLTGNTLPNSPSPAQGWGRVNLGRQENVEIPGLFQDAAPVTVFDEDHETTPTRRFTNAGQYWSVELEAEEADEPIVAVLAYTDAPSEPTASGSLIQNNLTMRIIKPGTIRSGKFYVGNRFATGSWYSQNYRLPVAIEDPHNNVEVIRVPAGQLTSPFTLKVSAQGINAVGVPGLDGGSNNQDFALYVYNAVETQ
;
A
#
# COMPACT_ATOMS: atom_id res chain seq x y z
N MET A 1 -29.67 24.79 -57.81
CA MET A 1 -31.07 25.03 -58.24
C MET A 1 -31.95 24.98 -56.99
N VAL A 2 -32.73 26.03 -56.71
CA VAL A 2 -33.87 26.05 -55.75
C VAL A 2 -33.63 25.60 -54.28
N LEU A 3 -33.30 26.59 -53.41
CA LEU A 3 -33.93 26.94 -52.10
C LEU A 3 -34.00 25.98 -50.87
N ARG A 4 -33.95 26.64 -49.68
CA ARG A 4 -34.26 26.20 -48.27
C ARG A 4 -33.17 25.33 -47.56
N THR A 5 -32.87 25.46 -46.26
CA THR A 5 -33.35 26.39 -45.18
C THR A 5 -32.23 26.68 -44.15
N SER A 6 -32.49 27.53 -43.13
CA SER A 6 -31.53 28.12 -42.19
C SER A 6 -31.11 27.29 -40.96
N PRO A 7 -29.89 27.49 -40.41
CA PRO A 7 -29.51 27.16 -39.03
C PRO A 7 -29.57 28.38 -38.08
N SER A 8 -29.76 28.12 -36.77
CA SER A 8 -29.69 29.10 -35.65
C SER A 8 -29.61 28.31 -34.32
N GLN A 9 -28.94 28.70 -33.23
CA GLN A 9 -28.33 29.96 -32.78
C GLN A 9 -26.95 29.68 -32.11
N LEU A 10 -25.89 30.46 -32.37
CA LEU A 10 -25.29 31.58 -31.58
C LEU A 10 -24.46 31.17 -30.32
N PRO A 11 -23.44 31.97 -29.91
CA PRO A 11 -22.15 31.36 -29.53
C PRO A 11 -21.50 31.88 -28.23
N ARG A 12 -20.30 31.34 -27.94
CA ARG A 12 -19.30 31.83 -26.98
C ARG A 12 -19.07 33.36 -27.07
N ARG A 13 -18.77 34.00 -25.93
CA ARG A 13 -18.08 35.30 -25.88
C ARG A 13 -17.07 35.38 -24.72
N SER A 14 -15.83 35.68 -25.06
CA SER A 14 -14.79 36.16 -24.14
C SER A 14 -14.94 37.67 -23.92
N ILE A 15 -14.40 38.20 -22.81
CA ILE A 15 -14.17 39.64 -22.61
C ILE A 15 -12.73 39.85 -22.10
N HIS A 16 -12.13 40.98 -22.48
CA HIS A 16 -10.82 41.43 -22.03
C HIS A 16 -10.93 42.89 -21.57
N ALA A 17 -10.18 43.23 -20.51
CA ALA A 17 -9.64 44.53 -20.11
C ALA A 17 -10.51 45.81 -20.22
N LEU A 18 -10.47 46.63 -19.15
CA LEU A 18 -10.26 48.09 -19.28
C LEU A 18 -9.78 48.74 -17.97
N LEU A 19 -8.91 49.73 -18.10
CA LEU A 19 -8.38 50.60 -17.02
C LEU A 19 -9.19 51.90 -16.92
N GLY A 20 -9.19 52.55 -15.75
CA GLY A 20 -9.73 53.89 -15.58
C GLY A 20 -9.26 54.56 -14.28
N LEU A 21 -8.60 55.72 -14.39
CA LEU A 21 -8.17 56.53 -13.23
C LEU A 21 -9.22 57.59 -12.85
N GLY A 22 -9.28 57.92 -11.56
CA GLY A 22 -9.96 59.10 -11.01
C GLY A 22 -9.27 59.51 -9.70
N ALA A 23 -9.16 60.81 -9.40
CA ALA A 23 -8.18 61.29 -8.41
C ALA A 23 -8.62 62.56 -7.64
N PHE A 24 -7.96 62.81 -6.50
CA PHE A 24 -7.98 64.05 -5.68
C PHE A 24 -9.32 64.34 -4.94
N GLN A 25 -9.37 64.97 -3.75
CA GLN A 25 -8.38 65.30 -2.71
C GLN A 25 -9.13 65.78 -1.44
N MET A 26 -8.59 65.65 -0.22
CA MET A 26 -8.34 66.81 0.69
C MET A 26 -7.79 66.46 2.09
N LYS A 27 -6.76 67.24 2.47
CA LYS A 27 -6.44 67.81 3.81
C LYS A 27 -6.21 66.91 5.02
N SER A 28 -4.97 66.98 5.49
CA SER A 28 -4.51 66.65 6.83
C SER A 28 -4.87 67.71 7.89
N LEU A 29 -4.94 67.27 9.14
CA LEU A 29 -4.39 67.97 10.30
C LEU A 29 -3.86 66.90 11.27
N GLY A 30 -2.66 67.08 11.81
CA GLY A 30 -1.89 65.99 12.43
C GLY A 30 -1.75 66.04 13.95
N PHE A 31 -1.21 64.97 14.50
CA PHE A 31 -0.60 64.94 15.82
C PHE A 31 0.73 64.18 15.74
N VAL A 32 1.77 64.69 16.39
CA VAL A 32 3.05 63.98 16.55
C VAL A 32 3.04 63.30 17.92
N PHE A 33 3.18 61.99 17.92
CA PHE A 33 3.62 61.25 19.11
C PHE A 33 4.74 60.30 18.69
N VAL A 34 5.83 60.30 19.45
CA VAL A 34 6.94 59.37 19.23
C VAL A 34 6.54 58.03 19.81
N LEU A 35 6.49 57.00 18.97
CA LEU A 35 6.46 55.61 19.40
C LEU A 35 7.75 54.95 18.90
N LEU A 36 8.61 54.50 19.81
CA LEU A 36 9.70 53.59 19.46
C LEU A 36 9.10 52.20 19.22
N SER A 37 8.61 51.98 17.99
CA SER A 37 8.33 50.63 17.51
C SER A 37 9.65 49.97 17.13
N VAL A 38 10.28 49.30 18.09
CA VAL A 38 11.30 48.28 17.78
C VAL A 38 10.55 47.13 17.11
N LEU A 39 10.46 47.17 15.78
CA LEU A 39 10.28 45.94 15.02
C LEU A 39 11.59 45.17 15.18
N ALA A 40 11.60 44.25 16.14
CA ALA A 40 12.40 43.05 15.96
C ALA A 40 11.82 42.37 14.72
N ALA A 41 12.54 42.45 13.60
CA ALA A 41 12.29 41.53 12.51
C ALA A 41 12.54 40.13 13.08
N LEU A 42 11.51 39.28 13.05
CA LEU A 42 11.75 37.85 13.26
C LEU A 42 12.79 37.43 12.22
N PRO A 43 13.87 36.72 12.61
CA PRO A 43 14.80 36.21 11.62
C PRO A 43 14.04 35.30 10.68
N ALA A 44 14.24 35.45 9.37
CA ALA A 44 13.90 34.38 8.46
C ALA A 44 14.77 33.17 8.84
N GLU A 45 14.15 32.03 9.08
CA GLU A 45 14.86 30.78 9.36
C GLU A 45 15.76 30.43 8.17
N GLY A 46 16.89 29.77 8.45
CA GLY A 46 17.78 29.35 7.38
C GLY A 46 17.15 28.17 6.65
N ALA A 47 17.24 28.15 5.33
CA ALA A 47 16.82 26.99 4.56
C ALA A 47 17.60 25.77 5.04
N LYS A 48 16.89 24.73 5.49
CA LYS A 48 17.49 23.45 5.84
C LYS A 48 18.01 22.79 4.56
N VAL A 49 19.17 22.17 4.64
CA VAL A 49 19.81 21.48 3.51
C VAL A 49 20.40 20.17 4.00
N LEU A 50 20.16 19.08 3.29
CA LEU A 50 20.91 17.84 3.42
C LEU A 50 22.08 17.88 2.43
N ILE A 51 23.29 17.54 2.88
CA ILE A 51 24.49 17.44 2.05
C ILE A 51 24.97 15.98 2.10
N ASP A 52 24.90 15.26 0.99
CA ASP A 52 25.47 13.92 0.87
C ASP A 52 26.99 14.01 1.09
N LYS A 53 27.54 13.17 1.97
CA LYS A 53 28.99 13.03 2.11
C LYS A 53 29.57 12.37 0.86
N GLU A 54 30.73 12.85 0.40
CA GLU A 54 31.45 12.23 -0.72
C GLU A 54 31.86 10.80 -0.31
N MET A 55 31.36 9.78 -1.00
CA MET A 55 31.73 8.37 -0.74
C MET A 55 33.26 8.18 -0.77
N LEU A 56 33.76 7.11 -0.16
CA LEU A 56 35.16 6.73 -0.20
C LEU A 56 35.27 5.30 -0.72
N PHE A 57 36.02 5.10 -1.79
CA PHE A 57 36.24 3.78 -2.39
C PHE A 57 37.68 3.33 -2.17
N SER A 58 37.87 2.02 -2.04
CA SER A 58 39.19 1.37 -2.06
C SER A 58 39.85 1.52 -3.43
N PRO A 59 41.17 1.27 -3.55
CA PRO A 59 41.85 1.20 -4.86
C PRO A 59 41.24 0.14 -5.80
N ASP A 60 40.59 -0.87 -5.23
CA ASP A 60 40.11 -2.06 -5.90
C ASP A 60 38.62 -1.95 -6.32
N GLY A 61 37.88 -0.95 -5.82
CA GLY A 61 36.52 -0.62 -6.26
C GLY A 61 35.48 -0.53 -5.13
N HIS A 62 35.66 -1.28 -4.03
CA HIS A 62 34.68 -1.41 -2.95
C HIS A 62 34.46 -0.12 -2.15
N LEU A 63 33.23 0.11 -1.68
CA LEU A 63 32.86 1.23 -0.80
C LEU A 63 33.41 1.03 0.62
N THR A 64 34.26 1.95 1.11
CA THR A 64 34.95 1.87 2.40
C THR A 64 34.44 2.86 3.46
N GLY A 65 33.55 3.78 3.08
CA GLY A 65 32.97 4.78 3.97
C GLY A 65 32.57 6.06 3.25
N HIS A 66 32.52 7.17 3.97
CA HIS A 66 32.19 8.49 3.45
C HIS A 66 33.18 9.54 4.00
N ARG A 67 33.32 10.67 3.29
CA ARG A 67 34.24 11.76 3.63
C ARG A 67 33.59 12.73 4.60
N ASP A 68 34.26 12.99 5.71
CA ASP A 68 33.89 14.05 6.63
C ASP A 68 34.02 15.45 5.99
N ILE A 69 33.06 16.33 6.30
CA ILE A 69 33.00 17.72 5.86
C ILE A 69 33.16 18.57 7.13
N GLY A 70 34.35 19.12 7.32
CA GLY A 70 34.73 19.80 8.56
C GLY A 70 34.16 21.22 8.70
N GLY A 71 34.22 21.78 9.91
CA GLY A 71 33.69 23.12 10.20
C GLY A 71 34.22 24.24 9.30
N GLU A 72 35.52 24.22 8.93
CA GLU A 72 36.10 25.18 7.98
C GLU A 72 35.50 25.06 6.57
N GLU A 73 35.07 23.86 6.15
CA GLU A 73 34.41 23.63 4.85
C GLU A 73 32.95 24.11 4.89
N LEU A 74 32.25 23.92 6.01
CA LEU A 74 30.89 24.44 6.24
C LEU A 74 30.86 25.97 6.32
N GLU A 75 31.79 26.59 7.06
CA GLU A 75 31.95 28.05 7.08
C GLU A 75 32.23 28.61 5.67
N ALA A 76 33.08 27.93 4.89
CA ALA A 76 33.37 28.31 3.50
C ALA A 76 32.17 28.10 2.55
N LEU A 77 31.21 27.25 2.89
CA LEU A 77 29.95 27.05 2.17
C LEU A 77 28.82 28.02 2.61
N HIS A 78 29.05 28.86 3.63
CA HIS A 78 28.01 29.64 4.32
C HIS A 78 26.94 28.76 5.00
N ALA A 79 27.31 27.55 5.39
CA ALA A 79 26.44 26.57 6.05
C ALA A 79 26.77 26.44 7.55
N SER A 80 25.75 26.21 8.37
CA SER A 80 25.90 25.93 9.80
C SER A 80 25.39 24.52 10.14
N LEU A 81 26.17 23.74 10.87
CA LEU A 81 25.83 22.34 11.17
C LEU A 81 24.61 22.24 12.09
N ILE A 82 23.63 21.43 11.71
CA ILE A 82 22.51 21.01 12.56
C ILE A 82 22.84 19.64 13.17
N ALA A 83 23.19 18.67 12.33
CA ALA A 83 23.50 17.29 12.70
C ALA A 83 24.40 16.61 11.66
N ASP A 84 25.14 15.60 12.11
CA ASP A 84 26.15 14.86 11.35
C ASP A 84 25.77 13.37 11.38
N TYR A 85 25.69 12.74 10.20
CA TYR A 85 25.26 11.35 10.01
C TYR A 85 26.28 10.61 9.13
N ASP A 86 26.28 9.27 9.16
CA ASP A 86 27.32 8.48 8.46
C ASP A 86 27.38 8.72 6.93
N THR A 87 26.25 9.05 6.30
CA THR A 87 26.14 9.27 4.84
C THR A 87 25.85 10.72 4.43
N PHE A 88 25.41 11.59 5.33
CA PHE A 88 25.04 12.98 5.01
C PHE A 88 25.23 13.93 6.21
N LEU A 89 25.19 15.23 5.96
CA LEU A 89 25.05 16.28 6.98
C LEU A 89 23.69 16.96 6.83
N ALA A 90 23.06 17.33 7.95
CA ALA A 90 21.99 18.32 7.95
C ALA A 90 22.56 19.68 8.35
N VAL A 91 22.33 20.72 7.54
CA VAL A 91 22.85 22.07 7.75
C VAL A 91 21.76 23.13 7.56
N GLU A 92 21.94 24.29 8.20
CA GLU A 92 21.09 25.46 8.07
C GLU A 92 21.86 26.57 7.33
N VAL A 93 21.30 27.05 6.22
CA VAL A 93 21.89 28.07 5.34
C VAL A 93 21.01 29.31 5.32
N ALA A 94 21.56 30.49 5.61
CA ALA A 94 20.76 31.72 5.60
C ALA A 94 20.23 32.04 4.20
N GLU A 95 18.97 32.49 4.09
CA GLU A 95 18.30 32.76 2.80
C GLU A 95 19.05 33.73 1.87
N GLY A 96 19.75 34.72 2.45
CA GLY A 96 20.59 35.65 1.68
C GLY A 96 21.86 35.00 1.10
N ASP A 97 22.35 33.93 1.73
CA ASP A 97 23.56 33.20 1.36
C ASP A 97 23.26 31.92 0.56
N LEU A 98 22.01 31.43 0.55
CA LEU A 98 21.61 30.23 -0.20
C LEU A 98 22.02 30.24 -1.69
N PRO A 99 21.95 31.37 -2.44
CA PRO A 99 22.47 31.43 -3.81
C PRO A 99 24.00 31.28 -3.90
N ALA A 100 24.74 31.69 -2.86
CA ALA A 100 26.19 31.49 -2.78
C ALA A 100 26.50 30.04 -2.40
N PHE A 101 25.80 29.46 -1.43
CA PHE A 101 25.87 28.03 -1.10
C PHE A 101 25.69 27.15 -2.35
N ILE A 102 24.65 27.41 -3.16
CA ILE A 102 24.36 26.68 -4.41
C ILE A 102 25.54 26.75 -5.39
N ASP A 103 26.13 27.93 -5.59
CA ASP A 103 27.30 28.12 -6.47
C ASP A 103 28.58 27.46 -5.90
N LEU A 104 28.77 27.48 -4.58
CA LEU A 104 29.95 26.94 -3.91
C LEU A 104 29.89 25.40 -3.82
N ALA A 105 28.77 24.82 -3.39
CA ALA A 105 28.53 23.38 -3.38
C ALA A 105 28.57 22.81 -4.82
N GLY A 106 27.96 23.52 -5.78
CA GLY A 106 28.00 23.18 -7.20
C GLY A 106 29.42 23.15 -7.79
N ARG A 107 30.30 24.08 -7.39
CA ARG A 107 31.73 24.08 -7.75
C ARG A 107 32.55 23.03 -7.00
N GLY A 108 32.19 22.76 -5.75
CA GLY A 108 32.79 21.72 -4.92
C GLY A 108 32.48 20.31 -5.42
N GLY A 109 31.36 20.13 -6.13
CA GLY A 109 30.82 18.84 -6.54
C GLY A 109 30.05 18.12 -5.43
N LEU A 110 29.65 18.84 -4.38
CA LEU A 110 28.91 18.31 -3.24
C LEU A 110 27.43 18.11 -3.63
N PRO A 111 26.86 16.90 -3.50
CA PRO A 111 25.43 16.68 -3.70
C PRO A 111 24.65 17.25 -2.51
N TYR A 112 23.50 17.87 -2.77
CA TYR A 112 22.65 18.42 -1.71
C TYR A 112 21.18 18.43 -2.12
N GLU A 113 20.30 18.44 -1.11
CA GLU A 113 18.85 18.60 -1.22
C GLU A 113 18.39 19.75 -0.30
N ILE A 114 17.60 20.70 -0.81
CA ILE A 114 17.16 21.88 -0.04
C ILE A 114 15.79 21.57 0.60
N ARG A 115 15.78 21.26 1.89
CA ARG A 115 14.62 20.80 2.66
C ARG A 115 13.80 21.94 3.28
N ARG A 116 13.17 22.74 2.41
CA ARG A 116 12.24 23.81 2.82
C ARG A 116 10.95 23.29 3.47
N ASP A 117 10.68 22.02 3.27
CA ASP A 117 9.61 21.23 3.90
C ASP A 117 9.90 20.95 5.38
N PHE A 118 11.16 20.83 5.80
CA PHE A 118 11.51 20.69 7.22
C PHE A 118 11.13 21.91 8.09
N ASP A 119 10.91 23.09 7.51
CA ASP A 119 10.42 24.29 8.22
C ASP A 119 8.88 24.34 8.31
N VAL A 120 8.20 23.22 8.05
CA VAL A 120 6.74 23.11 7.91
C VAL A 120 6.21 21.90 8.70
N LEU A 121 5.11 22.08 9.44
CA LEU A 121 4.31 20.98 9.98
C LEU A 121 3.13 20.70 9.06
N LYS A 122 2.89 19.41 8.76
CA LYS A 122 1.83 18.91 7.86
C LYS A 122 1.01 17.83 8.58
N ILE A 123 -0.24 18.13 8.93
CA ILE A 123 -1.07 17.26 9.78
C ILE A 123 -2.54 17.39 9.35
N ASN A 124 -3.16 16.32 8.87
CA ASN A 124 -4.59 16.23 8.59
C ASN A 124 -5.13 17.44 7.78
N GLY A 125 -4.47 17.74 6.66
CA GLY A 125 -4.80 18.89 5.80
C GLY A 125 -4.38 20.27 6.34
N PHE A 126 -3.98 20.40 7.60
CA PHE A 126 -3.41 21.63 8.15
C PHE A 126 -1.91 21.71 7.84
N VAL A 127 -1.48 22.89 7.37
CA VAL A 127 -0.07 23.16 6.99
C VAL A 127 0.35 24.50 7.58
N PHE A 128 1.46 24.54 8.34
CA PHE A 128 1.94 25.75 9.02
C PHE A 128 3.46 25.73 9.26
N GLN A 129 4.07 26.90 9.49
CA GLN A 129 5.53 27.05 9.65
C GLN A 129 5.99 26.72 11.07
N SER A 130 7.21 26.20 11.22
CA SER A 130 7.82 25.88 12.53
C SER A 130 7.96 27.12 13.44
N SER A 131 8.29 28.30 12.89
CA SER A 131 8.30 29.58 13.63
C SER A 131 6.93 30.19 13.94
N SER A 132 5.83 29.57 13.49
CA SER A 132 4.46 30.05 13.75
C SER A 132 3.86 29.45 15.02
N THR A 133 2.84 30.11 15.58
CA THR A 133 2.05 29.59 16.71
C THR A 133 0.94 28.62 16.29
N GLY A 134 1.04 28.02 15.09
CA GLY A 134 -0.01 27.22 14.46
C GLY A 134 -0.83 27.99 13.41
N PRO A 135 -1.70 27.27 12.65
CA PRO A 135 -2.56 27.85 11.63
C PRO A 135 -3.82 28.46 12.25
N ALA A 136 -4.65 29.13 11.44
CA ALA A 136 -5.98 29.55 11.86
C ALA A 136 -6.91 28.33 11.95
N LEU A 137 -7.25 27.91 13.17
CA LEU A 137 -8.11 26.76 13.43
C LEU A 137 -9.60 27.13 13.44
N PRO A 138 -10.52 26.18 13.12
CA PRO A 138 -11.95 26.43 13.21
C PRO A 138 -12.39 26.76 14.64
N GLN A 139 -13.50 27.49 14.75
CA GLN A 139 -14.02 27.92 16.05
C GLN A 139 -14.42 26.70 16.90
N ASN A 140 -13.99 26.69 18.16
CA ASN A 140 -14.13 25.59 19.13
C ASN A 140 -13.30 24.32 18.83
N LEU A 141 -12.31 24.38 17.93
CA LEU A 141 -11.34 23.27 17.70
C LEU A 141 -9.92 23.60 18.17
N SER A 142 -9.80 24.47 19.19
CA SER A 142 -8.51 24.86 19.77
C SER A 142 -8.58 25.00 21.28
N ILE A 143 -7.58 24.44 21.97
CA ILE A 143 -7.38 24.48 23.42
C ILE A 143 -6.13 25.30 23.76
N ALA A 144 -6.17 25.99 24.89
CA ALA A 144 -5.01 26.71 25.45
C ALA A 144 -4.06 25.78 26.23
N SER A 145 -4.57 24.63 26.69
CA SER A 145 -3.86 23.58 27.43
C SER A 145 -4.73 22.32 27.47
N TYR A 146 -4.13 21.14 27.59
CA TYR A 146 -4.86 19.93 28.02
C TYR A 146 -5.22 20.00 29.51
N ASP A 147 -6.38 19.45 29.87
CA ASP A 147 -6.79 19.31 31.26
C ASP A 147 -6.00 18.19 31.98
N GLY A 148 -5.43 18.52 33.15
CA GLY A 148 -4.73 17.58 34.02
C GLY A 148 -3.24 17.85 34.17
N GLN A 149 -2.42 16.81 34.10
CA GLN A 149 -0.95 16.87 34.26
C GLN A 149 -0.19 16.34 33.03
N VAL A 150 -0.90 15.83 32.02
CA VAL A 150 -0.35 15.21 30.81
C VAL A 150 -1.17 15.70 29.61
N GLY A 151 -0.51 16.02 28.51
CA GLY A 151 -1.11 16.42 27.25
C GLY A 151 -0.34 15.85 26.06
N LEU A 152 -0.90 16.06 24.87
CA LEU A 152 -0.29 15.67 23.59
C LEU A 152 0.36 16.89 22.92
N TYR A 153 1.62 16.74 22.53
CA TYR A 153 2.43 17.80 21.96
C TYR A 153 3.02 17.37 20.63
N LEU A 154 3.05 18.30 19.67
CA LEU A 154 3.80 18.16 18.43
C LEU A 154 5.21 18.65 18.68
N VAL A 155 6.21 17.82 18.39
CA VAL A 155 7.63 18.12 18.60
C VAL A 155 8.38 17.90 17.29
N GLN A 156 8.83 18.98 16.67
CA GLN A 156 9.52 18.92 15.37
C GLN A 156 11.02 19.13 15.55
N PHE A 157 11.82 18.24 14.96
CA PHE A 157 13.27 18.40 14.85
C PHE A 157 13.66 19.13 13.55
N LYS A 158 14.83 19.78 13.55
CA LYS A 158 15.42 20.52 12.41
C LYS A 158 15.87 19.64 11.24
N ALA A 159 15.93 18.33 11.45
CA ALA A 159 16.51 17.31 10.58
C ALA A 159 15.99 15.92 11.02
N PRO A 160 16.24 14.83 10.25
CA PRO A 160 15.91 13.46 10.68
C PRO A 160 16.46 13.18 12.07
N ALA A 161 15.63 12.69 12.99
CA ALA A 161 16.01 12.66 14.40
C ALA A 161 17.16 11.68 14.65
N SER A 162 18.24 12.17 15.27
CA SER A 162 19.36 11.30 15.66
C SER A 162 18.97 10.40 16.84
N VAL A 163 19.74 9.33 17.06
CA VAL A 163 19.50 8.41 18.18
C VAL A 163 19.54 9.14 19.52
N GLU A 164 20.48 10.09 19.68
CA GLU A 164 20.62 10.93 20.85
C GLU A 164 19.40 11.84 21.04
N TRP A 165 18.88 12.45 19.97
CA TRP A 165 17.69 13.29 20.04
C TRP A 165 16.43 12.50 20.39
N ILE A 166 16.29 11.26 19.87
CA ILE A 166 15.21 10.35 20.24
C ILE A 166 15.35 9.90 21.70
N GLN A 167 16.56 9.64 22.19
CA GLN A 167 16.80 9.31 23.60
C GLN A 167 16.53 10.49 24.54
N ASP A 168 16.96 11.70 24.18
CA ASP A 168 16.68 12.93 24.92
C ASP A 168 15.18 13.21 24.99
N LEU A 169 14.45 13.06 23.87
CA LEU A 169 12.99 13.14 23.82
C LEU A 169 12.34 12.09 24.73
N ARG A 170 12.75 10.81 24.60
CA ARG A 170 12.27 9.69 25.44
C ARG A 170 12.61 9.85 26.93
N SER A 171 13.53 10.74 27.30
CA SER A 171 13.84 11.07 28.71
C SER A 171 12.88 12.11 29.33
N VAL A 172 12.11 12.84 28.51
CA VAL A 172 11.22 13.95 28.91
C VAL A 172 9.74 13.68 28.59
N GLY A 173 9.47 12.85 27.59
CA GLY A 173 8.12 12.47 27.15
C GLY A 173 8.14 11.16 26.39
N GLU A 174 6.98 10.73 25.93
CA GLU A 174 6.79 9.44 25.28
C GLU A 174 6.26 9.64 23.87
N SER A 175 6.99 9.15 22.87
CA SER A 175 6.61 9.27 21.46
C SER A 175 5.51 8.27 21.15
N LEU A 176 4.30 8.75 20.89
CA LEU A 176 3.14 7.91 20.54
C LEU A 176 3.05 7.64 19.03
N ALA A 177 3.50 8.60 18.21
CA ALA A 177 3.42 8.53 16.75
C ALA A 177 4.42 9.49 16.07
N TYR A 178 4.60 9.32 14.76
CA TYR A 178 5.36 10.21 13.89
C TYR A 178 4.52 10.70 12.70
N PHE A 179 4.69 11.98 12.40
CA PHE A 179 4.16 12.70 11.25
C PHE A 179 5.33 13.25 10.41
N PRO A 180 5.13 13.54 9.12
CA PRO A 180 6.19 14.03 8.23
C PRO A 180 6.93 15.29 8.70
N GLU A 181 8.04 15.55 8.02
CA GLU A 181 8.93 16.69 8.30
C GLU A 181 9.54 16.66 9.71
N ASN A 182 9.94 15.46 10.15
CA ASN A 182 10.61 15.24 11.45
C ASN A 182 9.74 15.56 12.68
N THR A 183 8.40 15.36 12.57
CA THR A 183 7.41 15.77 13.58
C THR A 183 6.92 14.59 14.41
N PHE A 184 7.16 14.59 15.72
CA PHE A 184 6.71 13.52 16.62
C PHE A 184 5.50 13.95 17.45
N LEU A 185 4.56 13.04 17.67
CA LEU A 185 3.47 13.21 18.64
C LEU A 185 3.93 12.69 20.00
N VAL A 186 4.20 13.61 20.92
CA VAL A 186 4.81 13.31 22.23
C VAL A 186 3.81 13.55 23.36
N ARG A 187 3.60 12.51 24.16
CA ARG A 187 2.89 12.57 25.43
C ARG A 187 3.83 13.05 26.52
N THR A 188 3.53 14.20 27.14
CA THR A 188 4.29 14.70 28.30
C THR A 188 3.47 15.68 29.14
N SER A 189 4.05 16.18 30.23
CA SER A 189 3.45 17.25 31.04
C SER A 189 3.70 18.64 30.42
N PRO A 190 2.93 19.69 30.79
CA PRO A 190 3.22 21.05 30.35
C PRO A 190 4.62 21.57 30.74
N GLN A 191 5.20 21.05 31.83
CA GLN A 191 6.60 21.33 32.19
C GLN A 191 7.57 20.57 31.28
N GLY A 192 7.26 19.31 30.95
CA GLY A 192 8.03 18.49 30.01
C GLY A 192 8.03 19.06 28.60
N ALA A 193 6.90 19.59 28.10
CA ALA A 193 6.86 20.32 26.82
C ALA A 193 7.82 21.53 26.80
N GLY A 194 7.93 22.26 27.92
CA GLY A 194 8.92 23.33 28.10
C GLY A 194 10.37 22.86 28.20
N GLN A 195 10.60 21.57 28.52
CA GLN A 195 11.92 20.93 28.47
C GLN A 195 12.24 20.41 27.06
N LEU A 196 11.27 19.82 26.36
CA LEU A 196 11.37 19.40 24.95
C LEU A 196 11.74 20.58 24.04
N GLN A 197 11.12 21.75 24.25
CA GLN A 197 11.41 22.98 23.52
C GLN A 197 12.85 23.51 23.74
N ALA A 198 13.58 22.98 24.72
CA ALA A 198 14.97 23.32 25.04
C ALA A 198 15.97 22.19 24.72
N LEU A 199 15.53 21.07 24.13
CA LEU A 199 16.43 20.00 23.67
C LEU A 199 17.21 20.42 22.42
N ALA A 200 18.34 19.75 22.19
CA ALA A 200 19.07 19.87 20.93
C ALA A 200 18.22 19.40 19.75
N GLY A 201 18.42 20.01 18.58
CA GLY A 201 17.70 19.65 17.35
C GLY A 201 16.23 20.09 17.27
N VAL A 202 15.53 20.32 18.38
CA VAL A 202 14.12 20.73 18.37
C VAL A 202 13.96 22.17 17.87
N GLN A 203 13.02 22.40 16.96
CA GLN A 203 12.66 23.73 16.45
C GLN A 203 11.25 24.16 16.85
N HIS A 204 10.29 23.23 16.90
CA HIS A 204 8.89 23.54 17.22
C HIS A 204 8.35 22.63 18.31
N VAL A 205 7.71 23.21 19.34
CA VAL A 205 6.82 22.50 20.25
C VAL A 205 5.48 23.23 20.35
N SER A 206 4.39 22.53 20.03
CA SER A 206 3.01 23.04 20.22
C SER A 206 2.06 21.96 20.72
N LEU A 207 0.85 22.35 21.10
CA LEU A 207 -0.21 21.41 21.46
C LEU A 207 -0.69 20.69 20.20
N PHE A 208 -0.90 19.37 20.28
CA PHE A 208 -1.68 18.64 19.29
C PHE A 208 -3.16 19.01 19.49
N GLN A 209 -3.68 19.90 18.64
CA GLN A 209 -4.99 20.54 18.80
C GLN A 209 -6.15 19.60 18.42
N PRO A 210 -7.37 19.81 18.95
CA PRO A 210 -8.56 19.02 18.58
C PRO A 210 -8.82 18.98 17.08
N ALA A 211 -8.59 20.11 16.39
CA ALA A 211 -8.65 20.23 14.93
C ALA A 211 -7.86 19.14 14.18
N TYR A 212 -6.71 18.72 14.70
CA TYR A 212 -5.81 17.80 14.02
C TYR A 212 -6.29 16.33 14.12
N LYS A 213 -7.16 16.02 15.08
CA LYS A 213 -7.67 14.66 15.35
C LYS A 213 -8.98 14.32 14.63
N ILE A 214 -9.59 15.32 14.00
CA ILE A 214 -10.87 15.19 13.30
C ILE A 214 -10.59 15.44 11.82
N PRO A 215 -10.77 14.45 10.94
CA PRO A 215 -10.64 14.67 9.50
C PRO A 215 -11.46 15.89 9.09
N ALA A 216 -10.88 16.85 8.36
CA ALA A 216 -11.54 18.14 8.12
C ALA A 216 -12.94 17.99 7.48
N VAL A 217 -13.09 16.99 6.63
CA VAL A 217 -14.35 16.56 6.01
C VAL A 217 -15.43 16.09 6.99
N LEU A 218 -15.10 15.62 8.22
CA LEU A 218 -16.10 15.37 9.27
C LEU A 218 -16.70 16.66 9.85
N LEU A 219 -16.01 17.81 9.73
CA LEU A 219 -16.45 19.08 10.32
C LEU A 219 -17.57 19.74 9.51
N ASP A 220 -17.66 19.43 8.22
CA ASP A 220 -18.78 19.82 7.36
C ASP A 220 -20.01 18.92 7.58
N ILE A 221 -19.88 17.83 8.35
CA ILE A 221 -20.96 16.92 8.72
C ILE A 221 -21.56 17.35 10.07
N GLU A 222 -22.73 17.98 10.00
CA GLU A 222 -23.60 18.18 11.17
C GLU A 222 -23.87 16.79 11.80
N GLY A 223 -23.54 16.47 13.07
CA GLY A 223 -23.53 15.04 13.51
C GLY A 223 -24.29 14.66 14.79
N PRO A 224 -24.79 13.39 14.93
CA PRO A 224 -23.96 12.37 15.58
C PRO A 224 -23.45 11.16 14.76
N LEU A 225 -22.45 11.35 13.92
CA LEU A 225 -21.66 10.30 13.27
C LEU A 225 -21.33 9.11 14.18
N GLU A 226 -21.56 7.89 13.71
CA GLU A 226 -20.72 6.79 14.18
C GLU A 226 -19.26 7.18 13.96
N VAL A 227 -18.34 6.87 14.88
CA VAL A 227 -16.92 7.16 14.72
C VAL A 227 -16.03 6.09 15.35
N GLY A 228 -15.04 5.61 14.60
CA GLY A 228 -13.90 4.87 15.13
C GLY A 228 -12.91 5.84 15.78
N VAL A 229 -12.96 5.96 17.11
CA VAL A 229 -12.07 6.83 17.88
C VAL A 229 -10.82 6.03 18.27
N ARG A 230 -9.67 6.36 17.68
CA ARG A 230 -8.34 5.80 17.98
C ARG A 230 -7.80 6.43 19.25
N LEU A 231 -7.28 5.60 20.15
CA LEU A 231 -6.96 5.92 21.54
C LEU A 231 -5.53 5.50 21.90
N ASP A 232 -4.97 6.24 22.84
CA ASP A 232 -3.70 5.94 23.51
C ASP A 232 -3.87 4.71 24.44
N GLY A 233 -3.57 3.53 23.92
CA GLY A 233 -3.84 2.23 24.55
C GLY A 233 -3.03 1.97 25.82
N SER A 234 -1.92 2.68 25.98
CA SER A 234 -1.00 2.53 27.11
C SER A 234 -1.46 3.21 28.41
N ARG A 235 -2.62 3.89 28.39
CA ARG A 235 -3.18 4.60 29.56
C ARG A 235 -4.28 3.81 30.26
N ASP A 236 -4.55 4.22 31.51
CA ASP A 236 -5.84 3.95 32.14
C ASP A 236 -6.92 4.78 31.43
N LEU A 237 -7.70 4.10 30.59
CA LEU A 237 -8.81 4.69 29.84
C LEU A 237 -10.13 4.70 30.63
N SER A 238 -10.16 4.28 31.90
CA SER A 238 -11.40 4.20 32.70
C SER A 238 -12.12 5.55 32.82
N SER A 239 -11.36 6.65 32.96
CA SER A 239 -11.93 8.01 32.98
C SER A 239 -12.43 8.47 31.62
N LEU A 240 -11.84 7.97 30.52
CA LEU A 240 -12.30 8.26 29.17
C LEU A 240 -13.57 7.45 28.86
N ALA A 241 -13.61 6.17 29.19
CA ALA A 241 -14.78 5.31 29.02
C ALA A 241 -16.02 5.93 29.66
N GLN A 242 -15.95 6.33 30.94
CA GLN A 242 -17.04 7.00 31.65
C GLN A 242 -17.45 8.35 31.03
N PHE A 243 -16.52 9.06 30.38
CA PHE A 243 -16.81 10.30 29.67
C PHE A 243 -17.53 10.02 28.35
N LEU A 244 -17.05 9.06 27.56
CA LEU A 244 -17.69 8.63 26.31
C LEU A 244 -19.08 8.04 26.57
N GLU A 245 -19.26 7.25 27.63
CA GLU A 245 -20.55 6.72 28.14
C GLU A 245 -21.55 7.84 28.50
N GLY A 246 -21.07 9.06 28.75
CA GLY A 246 -21.90 10.25 28.96
C GLY A 246 -22.30 10.98 27.67
N LEU A 247 -21.68 10.67 26.53
CA LEU A 247 -21.85 11.37 25.24
C LEU A 247 -22.65 10.57 24.20
N THR A 248 -22.86 9.27 24.41
CA THR A 248 -23.66 8.39 23.55
C THR A 248 -24.51 7.43 24.38
N SER A 249 -25.68 7.02 23.86
CA SER A 249 -26.48 5.94 24.44
C SER A 249 -26.05 4.54 23.99
N SER A 250 -24.98 4.45 23.19
CA SER A 250 -24.45 3.21 22.62
C SER A 250 -23.46 2.54 23.57
N PRO A 251 -23.44 1.20 23.71
CA PRO A 251 -22.50 0.51 24.59
C PRO A 251 -21.08 0.57 24.02
N ILE A 252 -20.25 1.45 24.58
CA ILE A 252 -18.86 1.63 24.16
C ILE A 252 -18.02 0.41 24.49
N ARG A 253 -17.30 -0.08 23.48
CA ARG A 253 -16.31 -1.15 23.61
C ARG A 253 -14.96 -0.59 23.24
N ILE A 254 -14.09 -0.45 24.24
CA ILE A 254 -12.67 -0.21 24.00
C ILE A 254 -12.02 -1.56 23.66
N ARG A 255 -11.29 -1.61 22.55
CA ARG A 255 -10.59 -2.79 21.97
C ARG A 255 -9.19 -2.39 21.49
N GLY A 256 -8.39 -3.34 21.03
CA GLY A 256 -6.97 -3.14 20.68
C GLY A 256 -6.00 -3.44 21.83
N ASP A 257 -4.71 -3.29 21.55
CA ASP A 257 -3.59 -3.81 22.34
C ASP A 257 -3.18 -2.90 23.53
N SER A 258 -1.91 -2.93 23.93
CA SER A 258 -1.34 -2.10 25.00
C SER A 258 -0.69 -0.80 24.51
N GLY A 259 -0.49 -0.63 23.20
CA GLY A 259 0.02 0.59 22.57
C GLY A 259 -1.11 1.46 22.04
N VAL A 260 -1.97 0.89 21.17
CA VAL A 260 -3.09 1.60 20.52
C VAL A 260 -4.39 0.86 20.77
N ARG A 261 -5.44 1.61 21.09
CA ARG A 261 -6.80 1.09 21.24
C ARG A 261 -7.77 1.81 20.32
N SER A 262 -8.93 1.24 20.09
CA SER A 262 -10.05 1.87 19.41
C SER A 262 -11.31 1.78 20.27
N ALA A 263 -12.21 2.74 20.08
CA ALA A 263 -13.57 2.72 20.57
C ALA A 263 -14.47 3.18 19.43
N THR A 264 -15.46 2.38 19.03
CA THR A 264 -16.40 2.77 17.96
C THR A 264 -17.73 3.18 18.57
N LEU A 265 -18.21 4.39 18.26
CA LEU A 265 -19.36 4.98 18.93
C LEU A 265 -20.05 6.09 18.13
N VAL A 266 -21.37 6.24 18.32
CA VAL A 266 -22.22 7.27 17.70
C VAL A 266 -22.14 8.57 18.51
N LEU A 267 -21.45 9.60 18.00
CA LEU A 267 -21.14 10.87 18.67
C LEU A 267 -21.59 12.09 17.88
N GLU A 268 -22.36 12.99 18.53
CA GLU A 268 -22.73 14.32 18.00
C GLU A 268 -21.51 15.06 17.44
N ILE A 269 -21.61 15.89 16.39
CA ILE A 269 -20.43 16.67 15.94
C ILE A 269 -19.90 17.59 17.05
N GLN A 270 -20.83 18.12 17.86
CA GLN A 270 -20.56 18.84 19.11
C GLN A 270 -19.91 17.97 20.21
N HIS A 271 -20.06 16.64 20.16
CA HIS A 271 -19.38 15.67 21.04
C HIS A 271 -18.06 15.16 20.43
N ILE A 272 -17.94 15.02 19.10
CA ILE A 272 -16.67 14.73 18.39
C ILE A 272 -15.63 15.79 18.74
N ILE A 273 -16.03 17.07 18.77
CA ILE A 273 -15.21 18.17 19.30
C ILE A 273 -14.73 17.89 20.73
N GLN A 274 -15.65 17.60 21.66
CA GLN A 274 -15.34 17.33 23.07
C GLN A 274 -14.48 16.06 23.28
N VAL A 275 -14.58 15.09 22.37
CA VAL A 275 -13.76 13.87 22.37
C VAL A 275 -12.36 14.15 21.83
N ALA A 276 -12.22 14.96 20.79
CA ALA A 276 -10.91 15.41 20.30
C ALA A 276 -10.15 16.29 21.33
N GLU A 277 -10.84 17.00 22.23
CA GLU A 277 -10.22 17.71 23.36
C GLU A 277 -9.52 16.78 24.38
N ARG A 278 -9.77 15.46 24.36
CA ARG A 278 -9.18 14.50 25.30
C ARG A 278 -7.72 14.20 25.01
N SER A 279 -6.89 14.16 26.05
CA SER A 279 -5.46 13.79 26.00
C SER A 279 -5.21 12.32 25.65
N GLU A 280 -6.27 11.51 25.68
CA GLU A 280 -6.29 10.07 25.48
C GLU A 280 -6.74 9.67 24.06
N VAL A 281 -7.23 10.64 23.28
CA VAL A 281 -7.75 10.46 21.91
C VAL A 281 -6.73 10.93 20.89
N LEU A 282 -6.53 10.11 19.85
CA LEU A 282 -5.56 10.31 18.77
C LEU A 282 -6.25 10.66 17.43
N TRP A 283 -7.33 9.96 17.05
CA TRP A 283 -8.00 10.07 15.74
C TRP A 283 -9.47 9.59 15.75
N ILE A 284 -10.26 9.85 14.68
CA ILE A 284 -11.73 9.66 14.57
C ILE A 284 -12.17 9.34 13.09
N GLU A 285 -12.69 8.13 12.71
CA GLU A 285 -12.86 7.70 11.27
C GLU A 285 -13.90 6.58 10.81
N PRO A 286 -14.22 6.38 9.46
CA PRO A 286 -15.29 5.53 8.76
C PRO A 286 -15.07 4.09 8.15
N VAL A 287 -16.14 3.41 7.64
CA VAL A 287 -16.20 1.94 7.20
C VAL A 287 -17.17 1.52 5.99
N PHE A 288 -16.81 0.68 4.93
CA PHE A 288 -17.65 0.24 3.71
C PHE A 288 -17.15 -1.02 2.76
N SER A 289 -17.76 -1.50 1.58
CA SER A 289 -17.40 -2.74 0.67
C SER A 289 -17.45 -2.75 -0.98
N ILE A 290 -16.82 -3.67 -1.83
CA ILE A 290 -16.66 -3.70 -3.40
C ILE A 290 -16.50 -5.13 -4.22
N GLU A 291 -16.39 -5.28 -5.61
CA GLU A 291 -16.62 -6.47 -6.61
C GLU A 291 -15.70 -6.76 -7.98
N LEU A 292 -15.72 -7.77 -9.01
CA LEU A 292 -15.36 -9.36 -9.27
C LEU A 292 -14.75 -9.53 -10.86
N SER A 293 -14.13 -10.47 -11.74
CA SER A 293 -13.37 -11.83 -12.11
C SER A 293 -13.77 -13.31 -12.63
N GLY A 294 -12.81 -14.14 -13.20
CA GLY A 294 -12.90 -15.51 -13.88
C GLY A 294 -11.66 -16.10 -14.70
N GLU A 295 -11.77 -17.11 -15.62
CA GLU A 295 -10.59 -17.76 -16.35
C GLU A 295 -9.73 -16.83 -17.23
N ARG A 296 -10.22 -16.24 -18.34
CA ARG A 296 -9.36 -15.72 -19.46
C ARG A 296 -8.19 -14.80 -19.02
N GLN A 297 -8.30 -14.26 -17.80
CA GLN A 297 -7.28 -13.69 -16.93
C GLN A 297 -5.99 -14.53 -16.74
N ALA A 298 -6.07 -15.83 -16.50
CA ALA A 298 -4.98 -16.76 -16.21
C ALA A 298 -3.98 -16.88 -17.37
N MET A 299 -4.47 -17.10 -18.59
CA MET A 299 -3.65 -17.06 -19.82
C MET A 299 -2.91 -15.72 -19.95
N VAL A 300 -3.54 -14.61 -19.57
CA VAL A 300 -2.89 -13.29 -19.60
C VAL A 300 -1.79 -13.18 -18.52
N VAL A 301 -2.02 -13.67 -17.31
CA VAL A 301 -1.00 -13.66 -16.23
C VAL A 301 0.17 -14.61 -16.52
N ALA A 302 -0.05 -15.70 -17.25
CA ALA A 302 1.01 -16.56 -17.78
C ALA A 302 1.89 -15.88 -18.86
N GLY A 303 1.52 -14.70 -19.37
CA GLY A 303 2.15 -14.11 -20.55
C GLY A 303 1.80 -14.84 -21.85
N LEU A 304 0.75 -15.67 -21.87
CA LEU A 304 0.29 -16.39 -23.06
C LEU A 304 -0.67 -15.49 -23.85
N HIS A 305 -0.13 -14.41 -24.44
CA HIS A 305 -0.91 -13.41 -25.15
C HIS A 305 -0.12 -12.65 -26.23
N ASP A 306 -0.82 -12.08 -27.21
CA ASP A 306 -0.23 -11.21 -28.25
C ASP A 306 -0.18 -9.72 -27.85
N GLY A 307 -0.59 -9.40 -26.61
CA GLY A 307 -0.67 -8.04 -26.08
C GLY A 307 -2.02 -7.36 -26.33
N SER A 308 -2.79 -7.81 -27.33
CA SER A 308 -4.19 -7.42 -27.55
C SER A 308 -5.16 -8.45 -26.96
N ARG A 309 -4.83 -9.74 -27.02
CA ARG A 309 -5.65 -10.86 -26.54
C ARG A 309 -4.81 -12.03 -26.03
N PRO A 310 -5.35 -12.90 -25.15
CA PRO A 310 -4.74 -14.19 -24.87
C PRO A 310 -4.61 -15.03 -26.15
N LEU A 311 -3.69 -15.99 -26.12
CA LEU A 311 -3.56 -17.01 -27.14
C LEU A 311 -4.69 -18.05 -26.98
N ASP A 312 -5.27 -18.46 -28.10
CA ASP A 312 -6.33 -19.46 -28.11
C ASP A 312 -5.75 -20.86 -27.78
N PRO A 313 -6.42 -21.66 -26.94
CA PRO A 313 -6.04 -23.07 -26.71
C PRO A 313 -6.01 -23.87 -28.02
N GLU A 314 -5.10 -24.84 -28.16
CA GLU A 314 -5.04 -25.66 -29.39
C GLU A 314 -6.13 -26.74 -29.42
N ASP A 315 -6.82 -26.82 -30.56
CA ASP A 315 -8.07 -27.55 -30.73
C ASP A 315 -7.87 -29.08 -30.81
N GLY A 316 -7.85 -29.75 -29.65
CA GLY A 316 -8.11 -31.20 -29.54
C GLY A 316 -6.98 -32.11 -29.07
N GLY A 317 -5.94 -31.59 -28.43
CA GLY A 317 -5.06 -32.39 -27.57
C GLY A 317 -5.60 -32.53 -26.13
N PRO A 318 -5.01 -33.38 -25.27
CA PRO A 318 -5.53 -33.59 -23.91
C PRO A 318 -5.03 -32.56 -22.87
N HIS A 319 -4.03 -31.72 -23.21
CA HIS A 319 -3.26 -30.92 -22.27
C HIS A 319 -2.68 -29.66 -22.95
N ASP A 320 -3.53 -28.75 -23.45
CA ASP A 320 -3.08 -27.63 -24.31
C ASP A 320 -3.66 -26.28 -23.83
N GLY A 321 -3.22 -25.82 -22.65
CA GLY A 321 -3.73 -24.59 -22.01
C GLY A 321 -2.97 -24.17 -20.75
N TYR A 322 -3.58 -23.31 -19.92
CA TYR A 322 -2.92 -22.74 -18.73
C TYR A 322 -2.38 -23.79 -17.74
N GLU A 323 -3.07 -24.92 -17.57
CA GLU A 323 -2.60 -25.99 -16.69
C GLU A 323 -1.34 -26.69 -17.24
N GLU A 324 -1.22 -26.88 -18.56
CA GLU A 324 0.01 -27.42 -19.15
C GLU A 324 1.16 -26.42 -19.04
N TRP A 325 0.90 -25.10 -19.15
CA TRP A 325 1.93 -24.09 -18.91
C TRP A 325 2.48 -24.13 -17.47
N LEU A 326 1.65 -24.44 -16.47
CA LEU A 326 2.13 -24.69 -15.10
C LEU A 326 3.04 -25.94 -15.04
N LEU A 327 2.67 -27.02 -15.74
CA LEU A 327 3.45 -28.26 -15.81
C LEU A 327 4.78 -28.09 -16.55
N ASP A 328 4.80 -27.34 -17.65
CA ASP A 328 5.99 -26.95 -18.42
C ASP A 328 6.93 -26.03 -17.60
N LYS A 329 6.37 -25.18 -16.74
CA LYS A 329 7.12 -24.43 -15.71
C LYS A 329 7.49 -25.27 -14.48
N GLY A 330 7.17 -26.56 -14.50
CA GLY A 330 7.57 -27.53 -13.49
C GLY A 330 6.70 -27.57 -12.25
N PHE A 331 5.61 -26.78 -12.16
CA PHE A 331 4.71 -26.81 -11.01
C PHE A 331 3.81 -28.06 -11.03
N CYS A 332 3.55 -28.67 -9.87
CA CYS A 332 2.55 -29.74 -9.77
C CYS A 332 1.14 -29.14 -9.87
N THR A 333 0.27 -29.69 -10.73
CA THR A 333 -1.15 -29.27 -10.84
C THR A 333 -2.06 -30.38 -10.32
N PRO A 334 -3.34 -30.10 -9.99
CA PRO A 334 -4.23 -31.13 -9.46
C PRO A 334 -4.47 -32.29 -10.44
N SER A 335 -4.52 -32.05 -11.77
CA SER A 335 -4.67 -33.15 -12.72
C SER A 335 -3.37 -33.97 -12.92
N ALA A 336 -2.19 -33.36 -12.76
CA ALA A 336 -0.90 -34.02 -12.98
C ALA A 336 0.20 -33.60 -11.99
N ALA A 337 0.81 -34.60 -11.33
CA ALA A 337 2.00 -34.45 -10.52
C ALA A 337 3.14 -35.35 -11.03
N PRO A 338 3.88 -34.95 -12.08
CA PRO A 338 5.02 -35.72 -12.58
C PRO A 338 6.16 -35.76 -11.56
N TYR A 339 6.96 -36.83 -11.57
CA TYR A 339 8.07 -36.97 -10.62
C TYR A 339 9.09 -35.83 -10.78
N GLY A 340 9.27 -35.03 -9.72
CA GLY A 340 10.15 -33.88 -9.71
C GLY A 340 9.47 -32.54 -10.00
N CYS A 341 8.13 -32.48 -10.13
CA CYS A 341 7.42 -31.21 -10.11
C CYS A 341 7.54 -30.51 -8.74
N ILE A 342 7.41 -29.19 -8.77
CA ILE A 342 7.44 -28.29 -7.62
C ILE A 342 6.04 -28.27 -6.99
N PRO A 343 5.85 -28.83 -5.77
CA PRO A 343 4.57 -28.76 -5.09
C PRO A 343 4.37 -27.38 -4.46
N TYR A 344 3.17 -26.82 -4.63
CA TYR A 344 2.70 -25.68 -3.86
C TYR A 344 1.41 -26.07 -3.15
N TRP A 345 1.49 -26.21 -1.83
CA TRP A 345 0.38 -26.57 -0.94
C TRP A 345 -0.14 -25.37 -0.15
N THR A 346 0.28 -24.18 -0.61
CA THR A 346 0.18 -22.91 0.09
C THR A 346 -1.27 -22.58 0.43
N LYS A 347 -1.53 -22.31 1.71
CA LYS A 347 -2.84 -21.89 2.18
C LYS A 347 -3.04 -20.40 1.96
N VAL A 348 -4.22 -20.07 1.47
CA VAL A 348 -4.64 -18.71 1.14
C VAL A 348 -6.02 -18.46 1.71
N ALA A 349 -6.12 -17.44 2.55
CA ALA A 349 -7.36 -17.01 3.16
C ALA A 349 -8.13 -16.09 2.22
N VAL A 350 -9.36 -16.47 1.88
CA VAL A 350 -10.30 -15.69 1.09
C VAL A 350 -11.21 -14.93 2.06
N PHE A 351 -10.90 -13.65 2.29
CA PHE A 351 -11.65 -12.75 3.16
C PHE A 351 -12.83 -12.17 2.39
N ASP A 352 -13.94 -12.90 2.42
CA ASP A 352 -15.03 -12.70 1.46
C ASP A 352 -16.39 -13.23 1.96
N SER A 353 -17.46 -13.10 1.16
CA SER A 353 -18.85 -13.39 1.56
C SER A 353 -19.18 -14.85 1.92
N GLY A 354 -18.26 -15.79 1.74
CA GLY A 354 -18.44 -17.22 2.03
C GLY A 354 -17.94 -18.12 0.91
N LEU A 355 -18.40 -19.38 0.89
CA LEU A 355 -18.13 -20.35 -0.16
C LEU A 355 -19.35 -21.26 -0.39
N ASN A 356 -19.82 -21.33 -1.64
CA ASN A 356 -20.95 -22.14 -2.10
C ASN A 356 -22.19 -22.06 -1.19
N THR A 357 -22.82 -23.19 -0.84
CA THR A 357 -23.86 -23.24 0.21
C THR A 357 -23.51 -24.31 1.24
N MET A 358 -22.84 -23.88 2.31
CA MET A 358 -22.18 -24.72 3.30
C MET A 358 -22.68 -24.36 4.71
N VAL A 359 -23.48 -25.23 5.35
CA VAL A 359 -24.09 -24.97 6.67
C VAL A 359 -23.74 -26.10 7.64
N CYS A 360 -23.15 -25.74 8.78
CA CYS A 360 -22.66 -26.66 9.79
C CYS A 360 -23.39 -26.48 11.13
N PRO A 361 -24.08 -27.49 11.69
CA PRO A 361 -24.68 -27.39 13.02
C PRO A 361 -23.63 -27.01 14.08
N ALA A 362 -23.95 -26.10 15.00
CA ALA A 362 -22.98 -25.57 15.96
C ALA A 362 -22.41 -26.63 16.93
N ALA A 363 -23.09 -27.77 17.08
CA ALA A 363 -22.60 -28.92 17.84
C ALA A 363 -21.53 -29.76 17.09
N ASN A 364 -21.40 -29.56 15.77
CA ASN A 364 -20.49 -30.28 14.88
C ASN A 364 -19.31 -29.42 14.41
N TYR A 365 -19.38 -28.09 14.58
CA TYR A 365 -18.36 -27.14 14.19
C TYR A 365 -17.27 -26.99 15.27
N ASN A 366 -16.01 -26.89 14.85
CA ASN A 366 -14.89 -26.56 15.72
C ASN A 366 -14.22 -25.24 15.25
N PRO A 367 -14.45 -24.12 15.96
CA PRO A 367 -13.96 -22.80 15.56
C PRO A 367 -12.43 -22.65 15.61
N LEU A 368 -11.72 -23.50 16.35
CA LEU A 368 -10.25 -23.41 16.45
C LEU A 368 -9.54 -23.93 15.19
N PHE A 369 -10.21 -24.77 14.38
CA PHE A 369 -9.65 -25.36 13.16
C PHE A 369 -10.52 -25.10 11.93
N GLY A 370 -11.57 -24.28 12.05
CA GLY A 370 -12.55 -24.03 10.99
C GLY A 370 -13.25 -25.28 10.45
N THR A 371 -13.36 -26.36 11.24
CA THR A 371 -13.81 -27.68 10.72
C THR A 371 -15.26 -27.99 11.06
N CYS A 372 -16.00 -28.54 10.09
CA CYS A 372 -17.28 -29.18 10.34
C CYS A 372 -17.13 -30.71 10.37
N SER A 373 -17.56 -31.37 11.45
CA SER A 373 -17.54 -32.83 11.56
C SER A 373 -18.72 -33.54 10.87
N ALA A 374 -19.82 -32.82 10.63
CA ALA A 374 -20.94 -33.26 9.80
C ALA A 374 -21.83 -32.05 9.43
N TRP A 375 -21.87 -31.72 8.15
CA TRP A 375 -22.68 -30.63 7.59
C TRP A 375 -24.19 -30.94 7.62
N SER A 376 -25.03 -29.91 7.73
CA SER A 376 -26.48 -29.99 7.47
C SER A 376 -26.81 -29.65 6.03
N THR A 377 -26.06 -28.73 5.42
CA THR A 377 -26.12 -28.38 3.99
C THR A 377 -24.70 -28.35 3.42
N ASN A 378 -24.48 -28.98 2.27
CA ASN A 378 -23.15 -29.15 1.68
C ASN A 378 -23.22 -29.18 0.14
N HIS A 379 -23.64 -28.07 -0.47
CA HIS A 379 -23.60 -27.91 -1.92
C HIS A 379 -22.24 -27.33 -2.30
N GLU A 380 -21.27 -28.19 -2.59
CA GLU A 380 -19.95 -27.78 -3.10
C GLU A 380 -20.02 -27.54 -4.61
N HIS A 381 -19.41 -26.47 -5.11
CA HIS A 381 -19.12 -26.35 -6.54
C HIS A 381 -18.01 -27.35 -6.90
N PRO A 382 -18.17 -28.16 -7.97
CA PRO A 382 -17.27 -29.27 -8.25
C PRO A 382 -15.82 -28.82 -8.48
N ASP A 383 -15.62 -27.68 -9.15
CA ASP A 383 -14.29 -27.16 -9.49
C ASP A 383 -13.56 -26.58 -8.27
N LEU A 384 -14.25 -26.42 -7.14
CA LEU A 384 -13.72 -25.97 -5.85
C LEU A 384 -13.58 -27.11 -4.82
N ASN A 385 -13.77 -28.36 -5.24
CA ASN A 385 -13.63 -29.53 -4.38
C ASN A 385 -12.16 -29.97 -4.26
N HIS A 386 -11.38 -29.22 -3.49
CA HIS A 386 -9.95 -29.46 -3.24
C HIS A 386 -9.70 -30.64 -2.28
N ALA A 387 -10.39 -31.77 -2.48
CA ALA A 387 -10.05 -33.07 -1.90
C ALA A 387 -8.72 -33.57 -2.50
N SER A 388 -7.63 -32.97 -2.00
CA SER A 388 -6.42 -32.71 -2.78
C SER A 388 -5.58 -33.95 -3.10
N ASN A 389 -5.63 -34.31 -4.38
CA ASN A 389 -4.87 -35.32 -5.11
C ASN A 389 -3.33 -35.26 -4.96
N LEU A 390 -2.73 -34.12 -4.61
CA LEU A 390 -1.25 -33.96 -4.56
C LEU A 390 -0.60 -34.31 -3.23
N GLN A 391 -1.35 -34.78 -2.23
CA GLN A 391 -0.78 -35.15 -0.93
C GLN A 391 0.35 -36.19 -1.06
N SER A 392 0.26 -37.11 -2.03
CA SER A 392 1.29 -38.11 -2.33
C SER A 392 2.50 -37.56 -3.11
N ALA A 393 2.37 -36.42 -3.79
CA ALA A 393 3.46 -35.75 -4.51
C ALA A 393 4.28 -34.85 -3.57
N CYS A 394 3.61 -34.16 -2.64
CA CYS A 394 4.26 -33.34 -1.61
C CYS A 394 4.83 -34.18 -0.44
N ALA A 395 4.40 -35.44 -0.28
CA ALA A 395 4.83 -36.30 0.83
C ALA A 395 6.35 -36.49 0.91
N GLY A 396 6.96 -35.91 1.94
CA GLY A 396 8.42 -35.96 2.17
C GLY A 396 9.19 -34.76 1.61
N LEU A 397 8.52 -33.85 0.90
CA LEU A 397 9.08 -32.57 0.47
C LEU A 397 8.76 -31.44 1.46
N ASP A 398 7.55 -31.46 2.05
CA ASP A 398 7.11 -30.40 2.97
C ASP A 398 6.49 -30.95 4.28
N PRO A 399 6.85 -30.43 5.47
CA PRO A 399 6.16 -30.68 6.72
C PRO A 399 4.65 -30.33 6.73
N GLU A 400 4.23 -29.27 6.03
CA GLU A 400 2.84 -28.80 6.01
C GLU A 400 1.90 -29.82 5.34
N CYS A 401 2.42 -30.61 4.40
CA CYS A 401 1.68 -31.65 3.68
C CYS A 401 1.34 -32.89 4.54
N TYR A 402 1.81 -32.97 5.78
CA TYR A 402 1.34 -33.95 6.78
C TYR A 402 0.13 -33.46 7.60
N GLY A 403 -0.28 -32.19 7.44
CA GLY A 403 -1.53 -31.70 8.01
C GLY A 403 -2.76 -32.36 7.35
N PRO A 404 -3.92 -32.40 8.05
CA PRO A 404 -5.17 -32.79 7.41
C PRO A 404 -5.53 -31.77 6.33
N VAL A 405 -6.02 -32.26 5.19
CA VAL A 405 -6.60 -31.41 4.14
C VAL A 405 -7.92 -30.86 4.65
N LEU A 406 -7.96 -29.55 4.91
CA LEU A 406 -9.11 -28.87 5.46
C LEU A 406 -9.39 -27.62 4.61
N GLN A 407 -10.54 -27.61 3.95
CA GLN A 407 -11.23 -26.34 3.74
C GLN A 407 -11.57 -25.82 5.14
N GLY A 408 -10.79 -24.86 5.63
CA GLY A 408 -11.00 -24.23 6.93
C GLY A 408 -12.02 -23.12 6.79
N PHE A 409 -13.17 -23.27 7.42
CA PHE A 409 -14.26 -22.30 7.43
C PHE A 409 -14.22 -21.49 8.71
N TYR A 410 -13.75 -20.25 8.60
CA TYR A 410 -13.72 -19.25 9.65
C TYR A 410 -14.76 -18.17 9.37
N CYS A 411 -15.14 -17.40 10.39
CA CYS A 411 -16.14 -16.36 10.22
C CYS A 411 -15.86 -15.17 11.14
N SER A 412 -15.99 -13.96 10.58
CA SER A 412 -15.97 -12.71 11.32
C SER A 412 -16.99 -12.72 12.46
N LYS A 413 -16.57 -12.26 13.64
CA LYS A 413 -17.52 -11.76 14.62
C LYS A 413 -18.04 -10.39 14.17
N ASP A 414 -19.08 -9.90 14.80
CA ASP A 414 -19.36 -8.47 14.82
C ASP A 414 -18.63 -7.81 16.00
N SER A 415 -18.70 -6.48 16.08
CA SER A 415 -18.17 -5.71 17.23
C SER A 415 -18.88 -6.01 18.56
N LEU A 416 -20.04 -6.71 18.53
CA LEU A 416 -20.69 -7.25 19.71
C LEU A 416 -20.04 -8.58 20.16
N GLY A 417 -19.16 -9.17 19.36
CA GLY A 417 -18.50 -10.45 19.59
C GLY A 417 -19.38 -11.65 19.23
N ASP A 418 -20.57 -11.40 18.69
CA ASP A 418 -21.48 -12.42 18.19
C ASP A 418 -21.00 -12.85 16.80
N ASN A 419 -21.11 -14.15 16.49
CA ASN A 419 -20.55 -14.67 15.23
C ASN A 419 -21.52 -14.42 14.06
N GLN A 420 -21.08 -13.71 13.03
CA GLN A 420 -21.96 -13.27 11.93
C GLN A 420 -22.45 -14.39 11.00
N CYS A 421 -21.98 -15.63 11.22
CA CYS A 421 -22.44 -16.81 10.51
C CYS A 421 -23.36 -17.70 11.37
N LEU A 422 -23.52 -17.42 12.67
CA LEU A 422 -24.28 -18.27 13.59
C LEU A 422 -25.76 -17.86 13.65
N GLU A 423 -26.61 -18.56 12.88
CA GLU A 423 -28.07 -18.38 12.86
C GLU A 423 -28.76 -19.66 13.39
N ASP A 424 -29.76 -19.53 14.27
CA ASP A 424 -30.58 -20.63 14.81
C ASP A 424 -29.80 -21.89 15.29
N ASN A 425 -28.57 -21.69 15.78
CA ASN A 425 -27.63 -22.73 16.24
C ASN A 425 -26.99 -23.58 15.10
N GLU A 426 -26.86 -23.01 13.91
CA GLU A 426 -26.03 -23.48 12.79
C GLU A 426 -25.09 -22.36 12.31
N TYR A 427 -23.87 -22.72 11.89
CA TYR A 427 -22.92 -21.83 11.23
C TYR A 427 -23.11 -21.91 9.72
N ASP A 428 -23.54 -20.80 9.13
CA ASP A 428 -23.77 -20.63 7.71
C ASP A 428 -22.57 -19.97 7.03
N PHE A 429 -21.75 -20.78 6.37
CA PHE A 429 -20.63 -20.33 5.55
C PHE A 429 -21.03 -20.09 4.09
N GLY A 430 -22.32 -20.23 3.76
CA GLY A 430 -22.86 -20.09 2.43
C GLY A 430 -22.80 -18.66 1.89
N ASP A 431 -22.51 -18.57 0.60
CA ASP A 431 -22.41 -17.38 -0.23
C ASP A 431 -23.75 -17.06 -0.96
N ALA A 432 -24.67 -18.03 -0.98
CA ALA A 432 -25.97 -17.92 -1.66
C ALA A 432 -27.03 -17.07 -0.94
N ARG A 433 -26.89 -16.80 0.38
CA ARG A 433 -28.03 -16.39 1.23
C ARG A 433 -28.31 -14.88 1.38
N VAL A 434 -27.37 -13.97 1.06
CA VAL A 434 -27.60 -12.51 1.22
C VAL A 434 -26.89 -11.67 0.16
N ASN A 435 -27.63 -10.77 -0.52
CA ASN A 435 -27.24 -9.54 -1.29
C ASN A 435 -25.99 -9.49 -2.20
N HIS A 436 -25.16 -10.53 -2.24
CA HIS A 436 -23.87 -10.62 -2.92
C HIS A 436 -23.87 -11.85 -3.85
N GLY A 437 -24.33 -12.99 -3.34
CA GLY A 437 -24.89 -14.10 -4.14
C GLY A 437 -23.87 -14.77 -5.06
N GLY A 438 -22.92 -15.51 -4.48
CA GLY A 438 -21.86 -16.15 -5.25
C GLY A 438 -20.70 -15.20 -5.53
N HIS A 439 -20.29 -14.46 -4.49
CA HIS A 439 -19.12 -13.60 -4.50
C HIS A 439 -17.91 -14.46 -4.04
N GLY A 440 -17.65 -14.65 -2.74
CA GLY A 440 -16.51 -15.41 -2.19
C GLY A 440 -16.18 -16.76 -2.85
N THR A 441 -17.19 -17.46 -3.36
CA THR A 441 -17.06 -18.67 -4.18
C THR A 441 -16.19 -18.46 -5.41
N ALA A 442 -16.49 -17.43 -6.20
CA ALA A 442 -15.75 -17.15 -7.41
C ALA A 442 -14.31 -16.64 -7.09
N THR A 443 -14.03 -16.19 -5.86
CA THR A 443 -12.74 -15.62 -5.44
C THR A 443 -11.78 -16.75 -5.15
N ALA A 444 -12.27 -17.72 -4.37
CA ALA A 444 -11.69 -19.04 -4.26
C ALA A 444 -11.44 -19.66 -5.65
N SER A 445 -12.36 -19.44 -6.60
CA SER A 445 -12.23 -19.99 -7.95
C SER A 445 -11.08 -19.36 -8.76
N ILE A 446 -11.02 -18.03 -8.88
CA ILE A 446 -9.93 -17.32 -9.57
C ILE A 446 -8.56 -17.68 -8.95
N ILE A 447 -8.52 -17.97 -7.65
CA ILE A 447 -7.30 -18.43 -6.99
C ILE A 447 -7.00 -19.89 -7.32
N ALA A 448 -7.93 -20.82 -7.12
CA ALA A 448 -7.62 -22.24 -6.97
C ALA A 448 -8.51 -23.24 -7.74
N SER A 449 -9.60 -22.86 -8.43
CA SER A 449 -10.49 -23.87 -9.02
C SER A 449 -9.89 -24.63 -10.20
N MET A 450 -10.25 -25.91 -10.33
CA MET A 450 -9.88 -26.77 -11.46
C MET A 450 -11.14 -27.12 -12.25
N PRO A 451 -11.29 -26.73 -13.53
CA PRO A 451 -12.48 -27.02 -14.32
C PRO A 451 -12.70 -28.53 -14.51
N THR A 452 -13.89 -29.03 -14.15
CA THR A 452 -14.25 -30.45 -14.25
C THR A 452 -15.56 -30.73 -14.98
N VAL A 453 -16.39 -29.69 -15.24
CA VAL A 453 -17.78 -29.87 -15.65
C VAL A 453 -17.93 -29.90 -17.18
N SER A 454 -18.61 -30.92 -17.69
CA SER A 454 -19.04 -31.01 -19.09
C SER A 454 -20.47 -31.57 -19.20
N PRO A 455 -21.37 -30.95 -19.98
CA PRO A 455 -21.18 -29.75 -20.80
C PRO A 455 -21.06 -28.44 -19.99
N GLY A 456 -20.57 -27.37 -20.62
CA GLY A 456 -20.61 -26.00 -20.09
C GLY A 456 -19.27 -25.42 -19.62
N GLY A 457 -18.33 -26.25 -19.17
CA GLY A 457 -17.03 -25.84 -18.62
C GLY A 457 -16.03 -25.18 -19.59
N GLN A 458 -16.39 -24.96 -20.86
CA GLN A 458 -15.61 -24.18 -21.83
C GLN A 458 -16.51 -23.17 -22.57
N ASP A 459 -15.89 -22.11 -23.10
CA ASP A 459 -16.52 -21.15 -24.02
C ASP A 459 -16.30 -21.50 -25.51
N ASP A 460 -16.96 -20.75 -26.40
CA ASP A 460 -16.98 -21.06 -27.84
C ASP A 460 -15.60 -20.88 -28.53
N ASP A 461 -14.65 -20.18 -27.88
CA ASP A 461 -13.26 -20.04 -28.34
C ASP A 461 -12.32 -21.08 -27.67
N GLY A 462 -12.86 -22.05 -26.89
CA GLY A 462 -12.13 -23.20 -26.32
C GLY A 462 -11.52 -22.98 -24.92
N TYR A 463 -11.56 -21.76 -24.39
CA TYR A 463 -11.10 -21.44 -23.03
C TYR A 463 -11.99 -22.13 -21.99
N PHE A 464 -11.42 -22.62 -20.90
CA PHE A 464 -12.22 -23.15 -19.79
C PHE A 464 -12.91 -22.01 -19.02
N ARG A 465 -13.96 -22.33 -18.30
CA ARG A 465 -14.61 -21.38 -17.38
C ARG A 465 -14.13 -21.67 -15.96
N ALA A 466 -13.84 -20.61 -15.20
CA ALA A 466 -13.36 -20.69 -13.83
C ALA A 466 -12.11 -21.55 -13.59
N SER A 467 -11.07 -21.45 -14.42
CA SER A 467 -9.74 -21.91 -14.03
C SER A 467 -9.10 -20.95 -13.03
N GLY A 468 -8.64 -21.50 -11.91
CA GLY A 468 -7.81 -20.81 -10.95
C GLY A 468 -6.37 -20.70 -11.43
N LEU A 469 -5.67 -19.66 -11.00
CA LEU A 469 -4.27 -19.42 -11.37
C LEU A 469 -3.29 -20.27 -10.53
N ALA A 470 -3.63 -20.60 -9.29
CA ALA A 470 -2.87 -21.46 -8.40
C ALA A 470 -3.71 -22.70 -8.00
N PRO A 471 -4.10 -23.58 -8.94
CA PRO A 471 -5.07 -24.65 -8.71
C PRO A 471 -4.69 -25.69 -7.64
N SER A 472 -3.42 -25.78 -7.26
CA SER A 472 -2.93 -26.64 -6.16
C SER A 472 -2.99 -25.99 -4.77
N ALA A 473 -3.29 -24.69 -4.68
CA ALA A 473 -3.36 -23.94 -3.43
C ALA A 473 -4.59 -24.32 -2.58
N GLN A 474 -4.50 -24.14 -1.26
CA GLN A 474 -5.58 -24.46 -0.33
C GLN A 474 -6.35 -23.22 0.10
N VAL A 475 -7.60 -23.10 -0.33
CA VAL A 475 -8.50 -22.03 0.11
C VAL A 475 -8.97 -22.27 1.55
N LEU A 476 -8.68 -21.31 2.42
CA LEU A 476 -9.38 -21.12 3.69
C LEU A 476 -10.45 -20.04 3.50
N VAL A 477 -11.66 -20.29 3.97
CA VAL A 477 -12.79 -19.36 3.85
C VAL A 477 -12.81 -18.50 5.10
N ALA A 478 -12.45 -17.22 4.99
CA ALA A 478 -12.59 -16.24 6.05
C ALA A 478 -13.88 -15.45 5.82
N LYS A 479 -15.03 -16.04 6.17
CA LYS A 479 -16.33 -15.46 5.83
C LYS A 479 -16.55 -14.12 6.54
N LEU A 480 -16.70 -13.07 5.75
CA LEU A 480 -17.13 -11.76 6.18
C LEU A 480 -18.65 -11.71 6.26
N GLY A 481 -19.17 -11.20 7.37
CA GLY A 481 -20.56 -10.74 7.46
C GLY A 481 -20.71 -9.32 6.91
N SER A 482 -21.56 -8.52 7.57
CA SER A 482 -21.54 -7.07 7.35
C SER A 482 -20.25 -6.48 7.90
N LEU A 483 -19.71 -5.45 7.23
CA LEU A 483 -18.74 -4.55 7.85
C LEU A 483 -19.48 -3.61 8.81
N TYR A 484 -18.83 -3.25 9.91
CA TYR A 484 -19.44 -2.48 10.98
C TYR A 484 -19.94 -1.10 10.51
N ALA A 485 -21.24 -0.80 10.71
CA ALA A 485 -21.87 0.42 10.20
C ALA A 485 -22.95 1.00 11.15
N GLY A 486 -22.86 0.68 12.44
CA GLY A 486 -23.75 1.21 13.46
C GLY A 486 -23.86 0.28 14.69
N PRO A 487 -24.18 0.81 15.89
CA PRO A 487 -24.72 0.01 16.99
C PRO A 487 -26.11 -0.59 16.63
N ASN A 488 -26.74 -0.04 15.59
CA ASN A 488 -27.98 -0.51 14.98
C ASN A 488 -27.75 -1.39 13.72
N ALA A 489 -26.49 -1.53 13.29
CA ALA A 489 -26.05 -2.34 12.15
C ALA A 489 -24.68 -2.97 12.50
N PRO A 490 -24.63 -3.83 13.55
CA PRO A 490 -23.40 -4.44 13.98
C PRO A 490 -22.83 -5.32 12.86
N GLY A 491 -21.51 -5.37 12.81
CA GLY A 491 -20.70 -5.98 11.78
C GLY A 491 -19.24 -6.00 12.22
N MET A 492 -18.37 -6.48 11.34
CA MET A 492 -16.94 -6.67 11.61
C MET A 492 -16.24 -5.31 11.62
N SER A 493 -15.55 -4.98 12.72
CA SER A 493 -14.61 -3.85 12.77
C SER A 493 -13.19 -4.29 12.36
N GLU A 494 -12.26 -3.34 12.35
CA GLU A 494 -10.83 -3.56 12.27
C GLU A 494 -10.38 -4.72 13.19
N TYR A 495 -10.81 -4.70 14.45
CA TYR A 495 -10.40 -5.66 15.47
C TYR A 495 -10.92 -7.09 15.21
N GLU A 496 -12.16 -7.24 14.72
CA GLU A 496 -12.68 -8.57 14.36
C GLU A 496 -12.09 -9.10 13.04
N TYR A 497 -11.55 -8.22 12.18
CA TYR A 497 -10.70 -8.63 11.05
C TYR A 497 -9.30 -9.07 11.52
N GLU A 498 -8.70 -8.35 12.47
CA GLU A 498 -7.43 -8.75 13.12
C GLU A 498 -7.57 -10.13 13.78
N GLU A 499 -8.60 -10.36 14.61
CA GLU A 499 -8.86 -11.70 15.18
C GLU A 499 -9.08 -12.79 14.10
N LEU A 500 -9.68 -12.46 12.96
CA LEU A 500 -9.90 -13.40 11.86
C LEU A 500 -8.62 -13.68 11.06
N MET A 501 -7.71 -12.70 10.96
CA MET A 501 -6.36 -12.85 10.41
C MET A 501 -5.50 -13.78 11.28
N VAL A 502 -5.54 -13.64 12.61
CA VAL A 502 -4.85 -14.57 13.53
C VAL A 502 -5.37 -16.01 13.34
N LEU A 503 -6.70 -16.21 13.26
CA LEU A 503 -7.27 -17.54 13.08
C LEU A 503 -6.87 -18.24 11.77
N VAL A 504 -6.59 -17.49 10.69
CA VAL A 504 -6.07 -18.09 9.44
C VAL A 504 -4.54 -18.23 9.44
N ASN A 505 -3.82 -17.37 10.16
CA ASN A 505 -2.38 -17.56 10.42
C ASN A 505 -2.13 -18.83 11.24
N ASP A 506 -2.89 -19.04 12.33
CA ASP A 506 -2.89 -20.28 13.13
C ASP A 506 -3.20 -21.54 12.30
N ALA A 507 -4.01 -21.39 11.25
CA ALA A 507 -4.32 -22.45 10.30
C ALA A 507 -3.19 -22.71 9.26
N GLY A 508 -2.18 -21.84 9.19
CA GLY A 508 -1.04 -21.87 8.29
C GLY A 508 -1.23 -21.09 6.98
N ALA A 509 -2.13 -20.10 6.91
CA ALA A 509 -2.23 -19.22 5.75
C ALA A 509 -1.03 -18.29 5.66
N ARG A 510 -0.37 -18.24 4.49
CA ARG A 510 0.70 -17.26 4.21
C ARG A 510 0.25 -16.14 3.28
N PHE A 511 -0.99 -16.21 2.79
CA PHE A 511 -1.59 -15.28 1.84
C PHE A 511 -3.02 -14.92 2.27
N SER A 512 -3.39 -13.65 2.12
CA SER A 512 -4.75 -13.15 2.37
C SER A 512 -5.25 -12.37 1.15
N SER A 513 -6.35 -12.80 0.56
CA SER A 513 -6.96 -12.19 -0.62
C SER A 513 -8.23 -11.43 -0.22
N ASN A 514 -8.21 -10.10 -0.42
CA ASN A 514 -9.26 -9.19 0.00
C ASN A 514 -9.90 -8.49 -1.19
N SER A 515 -11.05 -9.02 -1.57
CA SER A 515 -11.84 -8.63 -2.74
C SER A 515 -12.85 -7.51 -2.43
N TRP A 516 -12.49 -6.56 -1.57
CA TRP A 516 -13.41 -5.55 -1.06
C TRP A 516 -12.68 -4.26 -0.64
N ASN A 517 -13.39 -3.13 -0.66
CA ASN A 517 -12.88 -1.80 -0.32
C ASN A 517 -14.01 -0.90 0.15
N PHE A 518 -13.70 0.28 0.68
CA PHE A 518 -14.73 1.20 1.15
C PHE A 518 -15.68 1.77 0.02
N LYS A 519 -16.90 1.21 -0.10
CA LYS A 519 -18.05 1.57 -1.01
C LYS A 519 -18.42 3.05 -1.14
N HIS A 520 -18.93 3.40 -2.32
CA HIS A 520 -19.24 4.79 -2.73
C HIS A 520 -20.59 5.35 -2.25
N LEU A 521 -21.64 4.53 -2.07
CA LEU A 521 -23.04 5.03 -1.96
C LEU A 521 -23.89 4.47 -0.82
N GLN A 522 -23.34 3.67 0.10
CA GLN A 522 -24.06 3.23 1.29
C GLN A 522 -23.32 3.70 2.53
N TYR A 523 -23.89 4.73 3.14
CA TYR A 523 -23.55 5.33 4.42
C TYR A 523 -22.73 4.44 5.36
N TRP A 524 -21.47 4.83 5.60
CA TRP A 524 -21.13 5.05 6.99
C TRP A 524 -21.87 6.31 7.44
N HIS A 525 -22.75 6.15 8.42
CA HIS A 525 -23.90 7.04 8.57
C HIS A 525 -23.65 8.14 9.61
N ASP A 526 -24.01 9.37 9.25
CA ASP A 526 -24.13 10.45 10.20
C ASP A 526 -25.61 10.77 10.54
N PRO A 527 -26.10 10.37 11.74
CA PRO A 527 -27.44 10.68 12.21
C PRO A 527 -27.87 12.14 12.50
N ASN A 528 -27.02 13.19 12.42
CA ASN A 528 -27.52 14.59 12.19
C ASN A 528 -27.10 15.11 10.80
N ASN A 529 -26.30 14.33 10.06
CA ASN A 529 -25.81 14.39 8.66
C ASN A 529 -26.58 13.66 7.55
N PRO A 530 -27.91 13.66 7.45
CA PRO A 530 -28.57 13.27 6.20
C PRO A 530 -28.31 14.24 5.00
N GLN A 531 -27.40 15.21 5.11
CA GLN A 531 -27.07 16.21 4.07
C GLN A 531 -25.58 16.34 3.67
N ALA A 532 -24.60 15.79 4.41
CA ALA A 532 -23.20 16.21 4.26
C ALA A 532 -22.20 15.10 3.85
N GLU A 533 -21.02 15.55 3.42
CA GLU A 533 -20.08 14.77 2.61
C GLU A 533 -19.20 13.84 3.48
N PRO A 534 -19.16 12.53 3.20
CA PRO A 534 -18.40 11.56 4.00
C PRO A 534 -16.88 11.70 3.76
N MET A 535 -16.04 11.09 4.61
CA MET A 535 -14.59 11.12 4.37
C MET A 535 -14.23 10.69 2.94
N LEU A 536 -13.17 11.30 2.44
CA LEU A 536 -12.47 10.86 1.24
C LEU A 536 -11.96 9.42 1.48
N ARG A 537 -12.78 8.42 1.11
CA ARG A 537 -12.52 6.95 1.19
C ARG A 537 -11.21 6.50 0.53
N THR A 538 -10.61 7.39 -0.24
CA THR A 538 -9.29 7.29 -0.84
C THR A 538 -8.14 7.46 0.16
N GLY A 539 -8.35 8.19 1.26
CA GLY A 539 -7.36 8.46 2.30
C GLY A 539 -6.97 7.22 3.10
N TYR A 540 -5.75 7.22 3.63
CA TYR A 540 -5.25 6.17 4.52
C TYR A 540 -5.96 6.24 5.88
N THR A 541 -6.27 5.08 6.45
CA THR A 541 -7.16 4.91 7.61
C THR A 541 -6.53 4.02 8.68
N GLY A 542 -7.14 3.92 9.86
CA GLY A 542 -6.78 2.93 10.88
C GLY A 542 -6.78 1.50 10.35
N PHE A 543 -7.69 1.16 9.42
CA PHE A 543 -7.66 -0.12 8.72
C PHE A 543 -6.41 -0.25 7.83
N SER A 544 -6.05 0.80 7.09
CA SER A 544 -4.82 0.82 6.27
C SER A 544 -3.55 0.64 7.12
N ALA A 545 -3.52 1.28 8.31
CA ALA A 545 -2.43 1.14 9.28
C ALA A 545 -2.39 -0.26 9.92
N MET A 546 -3.54 -0.85 10.23
CA MET A 546 -3.64 -2.22 10.71
C MET A 546 -3.17 -3.23 9.64
N VAL A 547 -3.54 -3.03 8.37
CA VAL A 547 -3.03 -3.88 7.28
C VAL A 547 -1.51 -3.73 7.12
N ASP A 548 -0.94 -2.54 7.32
CA ASP A 548 0.51 -2.35 7.33
C ASP A 548 1.20 -3.12 8.48
N LYS A 549 0.61 -3.17 9.68
CA LYS A 549 1.05 -4.05 10.79
C LYS A 549 0.96 -5.54 10.37
N LEU A 550 -0.20 -5.98 9.89
CA LEU A 550 -0.51 -7.38 9.63
C LEU A 550 0.27 -8.02 8.47
N VAL A 551 0.89 -7.24 7.58
CA VAL A 551 1.85 -7.78 6.61
C VAL A 551 3.15 -8.23 7.29
N ARG A 552 3.62 -7.51 8.33
CA ARG A 552 4.83 -7.88 9.08
C ARG A 552 4.58 -9.03 10.05
N ASP A 553 3.49 -8.91 10.81
CA ASP A 553 3.08 -9.90 11.81
C ASP A 553 1.56 -10.04 11.81
N SER A 554 1.09 -11.19 11.33
CA SER A 554 -0.33 -11.56 11.26
C SER A 554 -0.82 -12.34 12.48
N SER A 555 0.07 -12.68 13.43
CA SER A 555 -0.30 -13.25 14.74
C SER A 555 -0.79 -12.18 15.72
N GLY A 556 -0.34 -10.93 15.55
CA GLY A 556 -0.61 -9.82 16.45
C GLY A 556 0.18 -9.84 17.76
N GLU A 557 1.08 -10.81 17.97
CA GLU A 557 1.91 -10.91 19.17
C GLU A 557 3.08 -9.92 19.14
N SER A 558 2.89 -8.75 19.77
CA SER A 558 3.89 -7.65 19.80
C SER A 558 5.27 -7.98 20.41
N GLU A 559 5.43 -9.14 21.04
CA GLU A 559 6.71 -9.67 21.57
C GLU A 559 7.01 -11.11 21.07
N GLY A 560 6.26 -11.60 20.08
CA GLY A 560 6.44 -12.92 19.45
C GLY A 560 7.50 -12.92 18.34
N PRO A 561 7.72 -14.07 17.67
CA PRO A 561 8.28 -14.06 16.32
C PRO A 561 7.31 -13.34 15.38
N ASN A 562 7.83 -12.59 14.40
CA ASN A 562 6.97 -12.01 13.36
C ASN A 562 6.43 -13.14 12.47
N ASP A 563 5.10 -13.22 12.29
CA ASP A 563 4.45 -14.14 11.34
C ASP A 563 4.01 -13.38 10.06
N PRO A 564 4.91 -13.17 9.07
CA PRO A 564 4.64 -12.31 7.93
C PRO A 564 3.70 -12.95 6.90
N MET A 565 2.68 -12.21 6.49
CA MET A 565 1.66 -12.67 5.54
C MET A 565 1.56 -11.75 4.32
N THR A 566 1.51 -12.33 3.12
CA THR A 566 1.30 -11.54 1.89
C THR A 566 -0.18 -11.18 1.75
N ILE A 567 -0.52 -9.95 2.13
CA ILE A 567 -1.90 -9.43 2.04
C ILE A 567 -2.10 -8.70 0.71
N VAL A 568 -3.10 -9.13 -0.05
CA VAL A 568 -3.49 -8.58 -1.35
C VAL A 568 -4.89 -7.96 -1.23
N PHE A 569 -5.05 -6.72 -1.71
CA PHE A 569 -6.31 -5.97 -1.71
C PHE A 569 -6.65 -5.49 -3.12
N SER A 570 -7.94 -5.47 -3.45
CA SER A 570 -8.42 -4.73 -4.61
C SER A 570 -8.15 -3.24 -4.46
N ALA A 571 -7.89 -2.55 -5.57
CA ALA A 571 -7.72 -1.10 -5.59
C ALA A 571 -9.05 -0.35 -5.39
N GLY A 572 -10.15 -0.98 -5.79
CA GLY A 572 -11.53 -0.53 -5.70
C GLY A 572 -12.10 -0.01 -7.03
N ASN A 573 -13.43 0.02 -7.13
CA ASN A 573 -14.17 0.43 -8.33
C ASN A 573 -14.62 1.90 -8.24
N VAL A 574 -14.75 2.57 -9.40
CA VAL A 574 -15.14 3.98 -9.52
C VAL A 574 -16.34 4.15 -10.47
N PRO A 575 -17.44 4.80 -10.05
CA PRO A 575 -18.48 5.27 -10.97
C PRO A 575 -17.94 6.45 -11.79
N SER A 576 -18.38 6.56 -13.04
CA SER A 576 -17.58 7.08 -14.18
C SER A 576 -16.93 8.47 -14.13
N PHE A 577 -17.19 9.31 -13.11
CA PHE A 577 -16.55 10.63 -12.96
C PHE A 577 -16.22 11.00 -11.50
N ALA A 578 -16.24 10.04 -10.57
CA ALA A 578 -15.86 10.28 -9.17
C ALA A 578 -14.34 10.26 -8.95
N ASN A 579 -13.88 10.74 -7.78
CA ASN A 579 -12.47 10.67 -7.35
C ASN A 579 -11.93 9.23 -7.52
N PRO A 580 -10.94 9.00 -8.40
CA PRO A 580 -10.52 7.67 -8.77
C PRO A 580 -9.27 7.16 -8.03
N TRP A 581 -8.79 7.84 -6.97
CA TRP A 581 -7.64 7.33 -6.21
C TRP A 581 -7.95 5.99 -5.55
N VAL A 582 -6.93 5.18 -5.25
CA VAL A 582 -7.09 3.89 -4.56
C VAL A 582 -7.76 4.07 -3.19
N THR A 583 -8.70 3.18 -2.87
CA THR A 583 -9.49 3.21 -1.62
C THR A 583 -8.88 2.35 -0.52
N SER A 584 -9.12 2.74 0.74
CA SER A 584 -8.89 1.89 1.90
C SER A 584 -9.66 0.55 1.80
N PRO A 585 -9.10 -0.58 2.27
CA PRO A 585 -7.75 -0.74 2.84
C PRO A 585 -6.61 -0.85 1.80
N GLY A 586 -6.94 -1.00 0.51
CA GLY A 586 -5.97 -1.19 -0.59
C GLY A 586 -4.97 -0.05 -0.82
N ASN A 587 -5.06 1.06 -0.07
CA ASN A 587 -4.06 2.13 -0.05
C ASN A 587 -2.98 1.98 1.05
N ALA A 588 -3.04 0.90 1.86
CA ALA A 588 -1.96 0.47 2.75
C ALA A 588 -0.62 0.37 1.98
N LYS A 589 0.51 0.62 2.65
CA LYS A 589 1.84 0.64 2.04
C LYS A 589 2.32 -0.77 1.71
N ASN A 590 2.26 -1.65 2.70
CA ASN A 590 2.89 -2.97 2.71
C ASN A 590 2.10 -3.98 1.85
N ALA A 591 0.77 -3.90 1.88
CA ALA A 591 -0.09 -4.73 1.04
C ALA A 591 0.17 -4.54 -0.46
N ILE A 592 -0.18 -5.57 -1.24
CA ILE A 592 -0.23 -5.52 -2.70
C ILE A 592 -1.63 -5.04 -3.12
N SER A 593 -1.69 -3.88 -3.76
CA SER A 593 -2.91 -3.22 -4.23
C SER A 593 -3.10 -3.43 -5.71
N VAL A 594 -4.30 -3.84 -6.12
CA VAL A 594 -4.50 -4.39 -7.47
C VAL A 594 -5.62 -3.69 -8.25
N GLY A 595 -5.24 -3.05 -9.36
CA GLY A 595 -6.16 -2.47 -10.33
C GLY A 595 -6.53 -3.44 -11.46
N ALA A 596 -7.53 -3.08 -12.25
CA ALA A 596 -8.04 -3.93 -13.33
C ALA A 596 -7.72 -3.38 -14.72
N THR A 597 -7.12 -4.24 -15.55
CA THR A 597 -7.18 -4.10 -17.02
C THR A 597 -8.43 -4.77 -17.56
N ARG A 598 -8.72 -4.60 -18.83
CA ARG A 598 -9.74 -5.39 -19.51
C ARG A 598 -9.28 -6.83 -19.70
N GLY A 599 -10.23 -7.76 -19.63
CA GLY A 599 -10.10 -9.07 -20.26
C GLY A 599 -10.63 -9.03 -21.69
N TRP A 600 -10.30 -10.07 -22.44
CA TRP A 600 -10.56 -10.13 -23.87
C TRP A 600 -11.95 -10.67 -24.22
N SER A 601 -12.60 -9.98 -25.15
CA SER A 601 -13.86 -10.41 -25.77
C SER A 601 -13.99 -9.79 -27.16
N THR A 602 -14.77 -10.43 -28.04
CA THR A 602 -15.07 -9.95 -29.39
C THR A 602 -16.51 -9.45 -29.51
N ALA A 603 -16.81 -8.76 -30.62
CA ALA A 603 -18.14 -8.22 -30.92
C ALA A 603 -18.95 -9.12 -31.88
N VAL A 604 -18.73 -10.43 -31.82
CA VAL A 604 -19.41 -11.46 -32.62
C VAL A 604 -19.95 -12.52 -31.66
N GLN A 605 -21.12 -13.10 -31.98
CA GLN A 605 -21.73 -14.14 -31.14
C GLN A 605 -20.75 -15.28 -30.88
N GLY A 606 -20.61 -15.67 -29.61
CA GLY A 606 -19.66 -16.65 -29.09
C GLY A 606 -18.41 -16.05 -28.43
N GLY A 607 -17.99 -14.84 -28.82
CA GLY A 607 -16.71 -14.24 -28.40
C GLY A 607 -16.64 -13.66 -26.98
N ALA A 608 -17.41 -14.19 -26.01
CA ALA A 608 -17.47 -13.69 -24.64
C ALA A 608 -17.25 -14.82 -23.63
N ALA A 609 -16.51 -14.55 -22.55
CA ALA A 609 -16.15 -15.55 -21.54
C ALA A 609 -17.35 -16.27 -20.87
N HIS A 610 -18.54 -15.64 -20.89
CA HIS A 610 -19.82 -16.23 -20.49
C HIS A 610 -20.98 -15.53 -21.21
N ASP A 611 -22.12 -16.21 -21.37
CA ASP A 611 -23.36 -15.65 -21.92
C ASP A 611 -23.90 -14.46 -21.10
N GLU A 612 -23.54 -14.38 -19.80
CA GLU A 612 -23.83 -13.22 -18.95
C GLU A 612 -22.87 -12.03 -19.17
N CYS A 613 -21.74 -12.23 -19.85
CA CYS A 613 -20.77 -11.16 -20.12
C CYS A 613 -21.14 -10.37 -21.40
N PRO A 614 -21.00 -9.03 -21.41
CA PRO A 614 -21.33 -8.21 -22.59
C PRO A 614 -20.56 -8.58 -23.88
N GLU A 615 -21.26 -8.84 -24.99
CA GLU A 615 -20.66 -8.99 -26.33
C GLU A 615 -20.11 -7.64 -26.86
N VAL A 616 -18.87 -7.29 -26.52
CA VAL A 616 -18.19 -6.09 -26.99
C VAL A 616 -16.71 -6.38 -27.28
N ALA A 617 -16.11 -5.69 -28.26
CA ALA A 617 -14.68 -5.80 -28.52
C ALA A 617 -13.86 -5.15 -27.38
N ARG A 618 -12.89 -5.88 -26.83
CA ARG A 618 -11.96 -5.42 -25.78
C ARG A 618 -10.58 -6.03 -25.96
N GLU A 619 -9.55 -5.27 -25.62
CA GLU A 619 -8.14 -5.68 -25.66
C GLU A 619 -7.53 -5.66 -24.26
N ILE A 620 -6.58 -6.56 -23.97
CA ILE A 620 -6.00 -6.74 -22.62
C ILE A 620 -4.99 -5.64 -22.22
N SER A 621 -4.54 -4.87 -23.21
CA SER A 621 -3.70 -3.67 -23.11
C SER A 621 -4.42 -2.48 -22.46
N ASP A 622 -5.76 -2.50 -22.42
CA ASP A 622 -6.59 -1.41 -21.91
C ASP A 622 -6.77 -1.45 -20.39
N VAL A 623 -6.72 -0.29 -19.72
CA VAL A 623 -7.16 -0.16 -18.31
C VAL A 623 -8.68 0.01 -18.24
N CYS A 624 -9.34 -0.70 -17.33
CA CYS A 624 -10.81 -0.78 -17.26
C CYS A 624 -11.50 0.58 -17.07
N GLY A 625 -12.52 0.81 -17.89
CA GLY A 625 -13.35 2.01 -17.87
C GLY A 625 -14.43 2.04 -18.96
N GLY A 626 -15.39 2.95 -18.79
CA GLY A 626 -16.46 3.20 -19.76
C GLY A 626 -17.63 2.21 -19.69
N GLU A 627 -17.60 1.28 -18.74
CA GLU A 627 -18.48 0.11 -18.64
C GLU A 627 -19.50 0.23 -17.48
N GLY A 628 -19.80 1.47 -17.07
CA GLY A 628 -20.50 1.79 -15.82
C GLY A 628 -19.57 1.88 -14.60
N TRP A 629 -18.38 1.28 -14.67
CA TRP A 629 -17.32 1.38 -13.66
C TRP A 629 -15.93 1.55 -14.32
N HIS A 630 -14.94 1.92 -13.51
CA HIS A 630 -13.53 2.10 -13.87
C HIS A 630 -12.62 1.61 -12.75
N SER A 631 -11.38 1.21 -13.07
CA SER A 631 -10.36 0.89 -12.06
C SER A 631 -9.86 2.14 -11.34
N ARG A 632 -9.66 2.03 -10.01
CA ARG A 632 -8.90 3.01 -9.22
C ARG A 632 -7.42 3.04 -9.60
N ARG A 633 -6.77 4.17 -9.29
CA ARG A 633 -5.51 4.64 -9.87
C ARG A 633 -4.87 5.74 -9.02
N MET A 634 -3.56 5.75 -8.85
CA MET A 634 -2.81 6.67 -7.98
C MET A 634 -3.21 6.60 -6.49
N TYR A 635 -2.31 7.02 -5.61
CA TYR A 635 -2.71 7.61 -4.33
C TYR A 635 -2.08 9.00 -4.17
N ILE A 636 -2.94 10.03 -4.19
CA ILE A 636 -2.53 11.45 -4.12
C ILE A 636 -2.65 12.01 -2.69
N GLY A 637 -3.34 11.32 -1.77
CA GLY A 637 -3.70 11.81 -0.43
C GLY A 637 -2.54 12.01 0.57
N GLU A 638 -1.33 12.24 0.06
CA GLU A 638 -0.12 12.61 0.80
C GLU A 638 0.47 13.92 0.26
N ASP A 639 0.30 14.24 -1.02
CA ASP A 639 0.80 15.46 -1.67
C ASP A 639 -0.31 16.28 -2.34
N ASP A 640 -0.97 17.13 -1.57
CA ASP A 640 -1.87 18.18 -2.07
C ASP A 640 -1.10 19.34 -2.77
N SER A 641 0.23 19.36 -2.75
CA SER A 641 1.03 20.43 -3.38
C SER A 641 1.28 20.19 -4.87
N GLY A 642 1.30 18.92 -5.31
CA GLY A 642 1.52 18.54 -6.71
C GLY A 642 2.96 18.73 -7.20
N TYR A 643 3.93 18.65 -6.29
CA TYR A 643 5.36 18.82 -6.57
C TYR A 643 6.22 17.59 -6.21
N GLY A 644 5.69 16.65 -5.42
CA GLY A 644 6.36 15.40 -5.06
C GLY A 644 6.17 14.27 -6.09
N LEU A 645 6.67 13.07 -5.76
CA LEU A 645 6.16 11.85 -6.39
C LEU A 645 4.96 11.36 -5.56
N PRO A 646 3.84 10.96 -6.19
CA PRO A 646 2.77 10.28 -5.47
C PRO A 646 3.23 8.88 -5.04
N ARG A 647 2.47 8.23 -4.14
CA ARG A 647 2.60 6.77 -4.02
C ARG A 647 2.01 6.08 -5.25
N PHE A 648 2.78 5.13 -5.79
CA PHE A 648 2.36 4.28 -6.90
C PHE A 648 1.44 3.16 -6.39
N LYS A 649 0.16 3.51 -6.25
CA LYS A 649 -0.95 2.59 -6.03
C LYS A 649 -1.91 2.67 -7.23
N PRO A 650 -2.57 1.59 -7.69
CA PRO A 650 -2.28 0.20 -7.34
C PRO A 650 -0.82 -0.14 -7.64
N ASP A 651 -0.26 -1.13 -6.95
CA ASP A 651 1.11 -1.57 -7.23
C ASP A 651 1.15 -2.30 -8.58
N LEU A 652 0.12 -3.11 -8.87
CA LEU A 652 0.03 -3.99 -10.04
C LEU A 652 -1.36 -3.95 -10.67
N VAL A 653 -1.47 -4.37 -11.93
CA VAL A 653 -2.76 -4.61 -12.61
C VAL A 653 -2.82 -5.99 -13.29
N VAL A 654 -4.03 -6.45 -13.58
CA VAL A 654 -4.33 -7.74 -14.24
C VAL A 654 -5.76 -7.66 -14.82
N PRO A 655 -6.17 -8.46 -15.83
CA PRO A 655 -7.53 -8.40 -16.36
C PRO A 655 -8.58 -8.59 -15.28
N GLY A 656 -9.62 -7.75 -15.31
CA GLY A 656 -10.71 -7.76 -14.33
C GLY A 656 -12.09 -7.49 -14.91
N SER A 657 -12.28 -7.64 -16.22
CA SER A 657 -13.59 -7.56 -16.88
C SER A 657 -13.69 -8.53 -18.04
N GLN A 658 -14.89 -9.01 -18.39
CA GLN A 658 -15.10 -10.12 -19.35
C GLN A 658 -14.47 -11.42 -18.88
N ILE A 659 -14.85 -11.84 -17.67
CA ILE A 659 -14.29 -13.05 -17.11
C ILE A 659 -15.38 -13.88 -16.40
N ALA A 660 -15.24 -15.21 -16.53
CA ALA A 660 -16.21 -16.21 -16.08
C ALA A 660 -15.67 -17.07 -14.93
N ALA A 661 -16.34 -17.03 -13.78
CA ALA A 661 -15.94 -17.71 -12.55
C ALA A 661 -17.05 -18.64 -12.01
N ALA A 662 -16.70 -19.44 -11.00
CA ALA A 662 -17.61 -20.42 -10.40
C ALA A 662 -18.82 -19.76 -9.72
N ARG A 663 -20.02 -20.21 -10.09
CA ARG A 663 -21.29 -19.78 -9.49
C ARG A 663 -21.53 -20.55 -8.20
N ALA A 664 -21.84 -19.87 -7.08
CA ALA A 664 -22.25 -20.56 -5.86
C ALA A 664 -23.44 -21.50 -6.13
N GLN A 665 -23.31 -22.75 -5.69
CA GLN A 665 -24.30 -23.81 -5.93
C GLN A 665 -25.28 -23.92 -4.77
N ASP A 666 -26.53 -24.26 -5.08
CA ASP A 666 -27.60 -24.61 -4.15
C ASP A 666 -28.53 -25.67 -4.76
N ASP A 667 -29.57 -26.10 -4.03
CA ASP A 667 -30.61 -27.05 -4.47
C ASP A 667 -31.34 -26.67 -5.79
N THR A 668 -31.16 -25.45 -6.31
CA THR A 668 -31.91 -24.90 -7.45
C THR A 668 -31.03 -24.39 -8.59
N THR A 669 -29.71 -24.43 -8.43
CA THR A 669 -28.75 -23.86 -9.37
C THR A 669 -28.35 -24.90 -10.42
N GLU A 670 -28.82 -24.73 -11.66
CA GLU A 670 -28.48 -25.61 -12.80
C GLU A 670 -27.23 -25.13 -13.58
N GLU A 671 -26.75 -23.91 -13.31
CA GLU A 671 -25.63 -23.27 -14.01
C GLU A 671 -24.38 -23.23 -13.12
N PHE A 672 -23.22 -23.59 -13.67
CA PHE A 672 -21.96 -23.67 -12.94
C PHE A 672 -21.14 -22.39 -13.00
N TYR A 673 -21.39 -21.51 -13.98
CA TYR A 673 -20.56 -20.33 -14.21
C TYR A 673 -21.35 -19.02 -14.24
N ARG A 674 -20.63 -17.91 -14.09
CA ARG A 674 -21.20 -16.55 -14.09
C ARG A 674 -20.20 -15.50 -14.51
N CYS A 675 -20.67 -14.31 -14.92
CA CYS A 675 -19.80 -13.15 -15.13
C CYS A 675 -19.56 -12.34 -13.82
N PHE A 676 -18.35 -11.83 -13.62
CA PHE A 676 -17.93 -10.86 -12.57
C PHE A 676 -16.97 -9.85 -13.27
N ALA A 677 -17.20 -8.54 -13.11
CA ALA A 677 -16.32 -7.48 -13.65
C ALA A 677 -16.09 -6.34 -12.62
N GLY A 678 -14.83 -5.89 -12.42
CA GLY A 678 -14.39 -5.01 -11.32
C GLY A 678 -12.89 -5.09 -10.96
N THR A 679 -12.49 -4.73 -9.73
CA THR A 679 -11.09 -4.77 -9.23
C THR A 679 -10.88 -5.79 -8.11
N SER A 680 -11.92 -6.16 -7.38
CA SER A 680 -11.98 -7.45 -6.66
C SER A 680 -11.85 -8.64 -7.61
N ALA A 681 -11.93 -8.35 -8.90
CA ALA A 681 -11.56 -9.23 -9.97
C ALA A 681 -10.07 -9.62 -9.94
N ALA A 682 -9.27 -8.59 -9.71
CA ALA A 682 -7.87 -8.55 -10.02
C ALA A 682 -7.04 -9.02 -8.82
N ALA A 683 -7.48 -8.65 -7.61
CA ALA A 683 -6.89 -9.07 -6.34
C ALA A 683 -6.64 -10.59 -6.22
N PRO A 684 -7.62 -11.49 -6.44
CA PRO A 684 -7.39 -12.94 -6.34
C PRO A 684 -6.38 -13.48 -7.36
N ALA A 685 -6.38 -12.99 -8.59
CA ALA A 685 -5.39 -13.43 -9.58
C ALA A 685 -3.97 -13.01 -9.22
N VAL A 686 -3.79 -11.84 -8.58
CA VAL A 686 -2.49 -11.44 -8.03
C VAL A 686 -2.14 -12.20 -6.76
N ALA A 687 -3.12 -12.58 -5.91
CA ALA A 687 -2.87 -13.46 -4.78
C ALA A 687 -2.38 -14.86 -5.24
N ALA A 688 -2.98 -15.41 -6.29
CA ALA A 688 -2.51 -16.64 -6.92
C ALA A 688 -1.12 -16.48 -7.58
N ALA A 689 -0.88 -15.38 -8.29
CA ALA A 689 0.44 -15.08 -8.84
C ALA A 689 1.52 -14.93 -7.75
N ALA A 690 1.15 -14.37 -6.59
CA ALA A 690 2.02 -14.25 -5.43
C ALA A 690 2.34 -15.62 -4.78
N ILE A 691 1.38 -16.55 -4.74
CA ILE A 691 1.61 -17.95 -4.31
C ILE A 691 2.60 -18.67 -5.24
N LEU A 692 2.47 -18.50 -6.56
CA LEU A 692 3.39 -19.09 -7.52
C LEU A 692 4.78 -18.41 -7.46
N ALA A 693 4.85 -17.10 -7.26
CA ALA A 693 6.10 -16.36 -7.06
C ALA A 693 6.86 -16.80 -5.80
N ASP A 694 6.15 -16.98 -4.68
CA ASP A 694 6.67 -17.50 -3.42
C ASP A 694 7.22 -18.93 -3.56
N THR A 695 6.48 -19.77 -4.26
CA THR A 695 6.90 -21.13 -4.61
C THR A 695 8.16 -21.12 -5.47
N TRP A 696 8.21 -20.27 -6.50
CA TRP A 696 9.36 -20.13 -7.38
C TRP A 696 10.60 -19.63 -6.66
N TYR A 697 10.45 -18.64 -5.75
CA TYR A 697 11.54 -18.18 -4.89
C TYR A 697 12.13 -19.35 -4.11
N ARG A 698 11.28 -20.07 -3.36
CA ARG A 698 11.71 -21.15 -2.46
C ARG A 698 12.38 -22.31 -3.17
N HIS A 699 11.88 -22.70 -4.34
CA HIS A 699 12.31 -23.93 -5.02
C HIS A 699 13.28 -23.72 -6.18
N VAL A 700 13.49 -22.49 -6.65
CA VAL A 700 14.36 -22.18 -7.80
C VAL A 700 15.39 -21.08 -7.51
N ILE A 701 15.06 -20.08 -6.69
CA ILE A 701 15.97 -18.94 -6.38
C ILE A 701 16.77 -19.17 -5.10
N SER A 702 16.17 -19.78 -4.08
CA SER A 702 16.70 -19.86 -2.73
C SER A 702 17.47 -21.17 -2.46
N ASP A 703 18.77 -21.06 -2.16
CA ASP A 703 19.60 -22.18 -1.65
C ASP A 703 20.27 -21.77 -0.32
N PRO A 704 19.94 -22.40 0.82
CA PRO A 704 18.92 -23.44 0.98
C PRO A 704 17.48 -22.91 0.75
N PRO A 705 16.51 -23.78 0.39
CA PRO A 705 15.10 -23.39 0.18
C PRO A 705 14.45 -22.67 1.37
N LEU A 706 14.39 -21.34 1.32
CA LEU A 706 13.66 -20.48 2.26
C LEU A 706 12.39 -19.90 1.62
N TYR A 707 11.39 -19.60 2.45
CA TYR A 707 10.26 -18.80 2.00
C TYR A 707 10.65 -17.31 1.94
N PRO A 708 10.18 -16.56 0.93
CA PRO A 708 10.41 -15.11 0.85
C PRO A 708 9.54 -14.32 1.84
N SER A 709 9.97 -13.09 2.15
CA SER A 709 9.12 -12.08 2.81
C SER A 709 8.03 -11.57 1.86
N PRO A 710 6.93 -10.98 2.38
CA PRO A 710 5.94 -10.26 1.57
C PRO A 710 6.55 -9.12 0.75
N ALA A 711 7.61 -8.47 1.27
CA ALA A 711 8.35 -7.45 0.53
C ALA A 711 9.10 -8.05 -0.68
N MET A 712 9.71 -9.22 -0.53
CA MET A 712 10.37 -9.95 -1.62
C MET A 712 9.37 -10.44 -2.67
N VAL A 713 8.25 -11.05 -2.26
CA VAL A 713 7.15 -11.44 -3.18
C VAL A 713 6.65 -10.24 -3.98
N LYS A 714 6.49 -9.08 -3.31
CA LYS A 714 6.11 -7.82 -3.96
C LYS A 714 7.20 -7.32 -4.92
N ALA A 715 8.47 -7.38 -4.55
CA ALA A 715 9.60 -6.98 -5.39
C ALA A 715 9.71 -7.83 -6.67
N MET A 716 9.57 -9.16 -6.55
CA MET A 716 9.56 -10.11 -7.68
C MET A 716 8.47 -9.78 -8.70
N LEU A 717 7.23 -9.57 -8.24
CA LEU A 717 6.09 -9.25 -9.11
C LEU A 717 6.23 -7.86 -9.77
N VAL A 718 6.84 -6.88 -9.08
CA VAL A 718 7.10 -5.53 -9.61
C VAL A 718 8.27 -5.51 -10.61
N ALA A 719 9.30 -6.33 -10.41
CA ALA A 719 10.46 -6.40 -11.31
C ALA A 719 10.07 -6.89 -12.71
N HIS A 720 9.18 -7.88 -12.77
CA HIS A 720 8.71 -8.53 -14.00
C HIS A 720 7.36 -8.00 -14.51
N ALA A 721 6.86 -6.89 -13.96
CA ALA A 721 5.60 -6.29 -14.39
C ALA A 721 5.70 -5.70 -15.82
N GLU A 722 4.78 -6.10 -16.69
CA GLU A 722 4.71 -5.68 -18.09
C GLU A 722 4.24 -4.22 -18.22
N ASN A 723 4.99 -3.44 -18.97
CA ASN A 723 4.69 -2.04 -19.28
C ASN A 723 3.66 -1.92 -20.41
N MET A 724 2.42 -1.56 -20.07
CA MET A 724 1.32 -1.40 -21.04
C MET A 724 1.31 -0.04 -21.77
N GLU A 725 2.48 0.47 -22.17
CA GLU A 725 2.52 1.67 -23.01
C GLU A 725 1.79 1.42 -24.34
N GLY A 726 1.00 2.40 -24.79
CA GLY A 726 0.28 2.32 -26.05
C GLY A 726 -1.18 1.80 -25.94
N GLY A 727 -1.52 1.08 -24.87
CA GLY A 727 -2.90 0.70 -24.56
C GLY A 727 -3.79 1.90 -24.19
N THR A 728 -5.10 1.71 -24.04
CA THR A 728 -6.04 2.82 -23.75
C THR A 728 -6.40 2.90 -22.27
N ASP A 729 -6.34 4.11 -21.72
CA ASP A 729 -6.95 4.42 -20.43
C ASP A 729 -8.42 4.83 -20.62
N TRP A 730 -9.36 3.92 -20.33
CA TRP A 730 -10.79 4.18 -20.53
C TRP A 730 -11.46 5.03 -19.45
N LEU A 731 -10.73 5.58 -18.47
CA LEU A 731 -11.24 6.72 -17.67
C LEU A 731 -10.97 8.06 -18.34
N THR A 732 -9.78 8.26 -18.91
CA THR A 732 -9.41 9.58 -19.47
C THR A 732 -9.50 9.66 -20.99
N GLY A 733 -9.60 8.53 -21.68
CA GLY A 733 -9.61 8.43 -23.15
C GLY A 733 -8.23 8.67 -23.79
N ASN A 734 -7.15 8.63 -23.00
CA ASN A 734 -5.78 8.81 -23.47
C ASN A 734 -5.07 7.47 -23.68
N THR A 735 -3.99 7.50 -24.46
CA THR A 735 -2.99 6.42 -24.51
C THR A 735 -2.26 6.32 -23.17
N LEU A 736 -2.04 5.10 -22.68
CA LEU A 736 -1.25 4.80 -21.49
C LEU A 736 0.23 5.14 -21.73
N PRO A 737 0.87 5.90 -20.82
CA PRO A 737 2.32 6.10 -20.84
C PRO A 737 3.06 4.93 -20.19
N ASN A 738 4.36 4.84 -20.48
CA ASN A 738 5.35 4.04 -19.75
C ASN A 738 5.09 3.90 -18.22
N SER A 739 5.38 2.72 -17.66
CA SER A 739 5.32 2.47 -16.22
C SER A 739 6.57 3.00 -15.46
N PRO A 740 6.44 3.41 -14.19
CA PRO A 740 5.21 3.45 -13.40
C PRO A 740 4.27 4.58 -13.83
N SER A 741 2.97 4.35 -13.77
CA SER A 741 1.96 5.37 -14.08
C SER A 741 0.72 5.22 -13.21
N PRO A 742 -0.04 6.32 -12.95
CA PRO A 742 -1.24 6.30 -12.12
C PRO A 742 -2.22 5.16 -12.43
N ALA A 743 -2.42 4.86 -13.71
CA ALA A 743 -3.45 3.93 -14.17
C ALA A 743 -3.02 2.45 -14.21
N GLN A 744 -1.71 2.16 -14.27
CA GLN A 744 -1.18 0.79 -14.36
C GLN A 744 -0.27 0.37 -13.19
N GLY A 745 0.01 1.25 -12.23
CA GLY A 745 0.99 0.96 -11.18
C GLY A 745 2.37 0.76 -11.79
N TRP A 746 3.06 -0.29 -11.36
CA TRP A 746 4.33 -0.75 -11.93
C TRP A 746 4.20 -1.49 -13.27
N GLY A 747 2.99 -1.98 -13.59
CA GLY A 747 2.68 -2.72 -14.82
C GLY A 747 1.65 -3.83 -14.60
N ARG A 748 1.37 -4.60 -15.65
CA ARG A 748 0.54 -5.82 -15.59
C ARG A 748 1.36 -6.99 -15.07
N VAL A 749 0.78 -7.86 -14.23
CA VAL A 749 1.48 -9.08 -13.77
C VAL A 749 1.77 -10.00 -14.95
N ASN A 750 3.04 -10.41 -15.09
CA ASN A 750 3.50 -11.30 -16.15
C ASN A 750 4.45 -12.37 -15.55
N LEU A 751 3.96 -13.61 -15.47
CA LEU A 751 4.69 -14.74 -14.89
C LEU A 751 5.52 -15.52 -15.93
N GLY A 752 5.26 -15.36 -17.23
CA GLY A 752 5.90 -16.16 -18.28
C GLY A 752 6.51 -15.36 -19.42
N ARG A 753 7.09 -16.08 -20.38
CA ARG A 753 7.79 -15.48 -21.52
C ARG A 753 6.81 -15.19 -22.66
N GLN A 754 6.58 -13.90 -22.89
CA GLN A 754 6.03 -13.39 -24.15
C GLN A 754 7.15 -13.33 -25.22
N GLU A 755 6.80 -13.38 -26.50
CA GLU A 755 7.77 -13.08 -27.56
C GLU A 755 7.96 -11.56 -27.72
N ASN A 756 9.21 -11.11 -27.88
CA ASN A 756 9.60 -9.72 -28.16
C ASN A 756 9.32 -8.69 -27.04
N VAL A 757 9.06 -9.11 -25.80
CA VAL A 757 9.13 -8.21 -24.62
C VAL A 757 10.58 -7.89 -24.24
N GLU A 758 10.79 -6.69 -23.69
CA GLU A 758 12.11 -6.16 -23.29
C GLU A 758 12.56 -6.61 -21.89
N ILE A 759 11.64 -7.14 -21.06
CA ILE A 759 11.94 -7.87 -19.82
C ILE A 759 11.09 -9.14 -19.83
N PRO A 760 11.64 -10.35 -19.61
CA PRO A 760 10.85 -11.59 -19.55
C PRO A 760 9.96 -11.63 -18.30
N GLY A 761 8.93 -12.49 -18.28
CA GLY A 761 8.14 -12.73 -17.06
C GLY A 761 8.91 -13.49 -15.97
N LEU A 762 8.32 -13.57 -14.78
CA LEU A 762 9.01 -14.01 -13.56
C LEU A 762 9.62 -15.42 -13.62
N PHE A 763 8.93 -16.40 -14.24
CA PHE A 763 9.40 -17.79 -14.34
C PHE A 763 10.30 -17.98 -15.56
N GLN A 764 11.40 -17.24 -15.56
CA GLN A 764 12.43 -17.24 -16.58
C GLN A 764 13.70 -17.95 -16.10
N ASP A 765 14.40 -18.57 -17.04
CA ASP A 765 15.61 -19.36 -16.90
C ASP A 765 16.77 -18.81 -17.76
N ALA A 766 16.61 -17.57 -18.28
CA ALA A 766 17.47 -16.98 -19.30
C ALA A 766 18.62 -16.12 -18.72
N ALA A 767 18.38 -15.44 -17.59
CA ALA A 767 19.38 -14.62 -16.91
C ALA A 767 19.31 -14.86 -15.38
N PRO A 768 20.44 -14.78 -14.65
CA PRO A 768 20.46 -15.00 -13.22
C PRO A 768 19.73 -13.89 -12.45
N VAL A 769 19.35 -14.21 -11.22
CA VAL A 769 18.71 -13.29 -10.28
C VAL A 769 19.48 -13.31 -8.96
N THR A 770 19.79 -12.14 -8.42
CA THR A 770 20.38 -11.99 -7.09
C THR A 770 19.33 -11.43 -6.14
N VAL A 771 19.20 -12.03 -4.96
CA VAL A 771 18.18 -11.67 -3.97
C VAL A 771 18.78 -11.48 -2.59
N PHE A 772 18.33 -10.43 -1.91
CA PHE A 772 18.64 -10.18 -0.49
C PHE A 772 17.33 -9.90 0.23
N ASP A 773 16.87 -10.80 1.08
CA ASP A 773 15.57 -10.64 1.75
C ASP A 773 15.68 -9.91 3.10
N GLU A 774 14.53 -9.56 3.66
CA GLU A 774 14.35 -8.98 5.00
C GLU A 774 15.14 -9.78 6.07
N ASP A 775 15.66 -9.08 7.06
CA ASP A 775 16.77 -9.55 7.91
C ASP A 775 16.34 -9.48 9.37
N HIS A 776 15.76 -10.57 9.86
CA HIS A 776 15.30 -10.74 11.24
C HIS A 776 16.38 -11.33 12.16
N GLU A 777 17.64 -11.41 11.71
CA GLU A 777 18.70 -12.05 12.48
C GLU A 777 19.07 -11.30 13.76
N THR A 778 19.60 -12.05 14.72
CA THR A 778 20.06 -11.51 16.01
C THR A 778 21.31 -10.63 15.89
N THR A 779 22.01 -10.70 14.76
CA THR A 779 23.11 -9.81 14.36
C THR A 779 22.91 -9.47 12.89
N PRO A 780 22.08 -8.46 12.57
CA PRO A 780 21.66 -8.20 11.20
C PRO A 780 22.80 -7.65 10.34
N THR A 781 22.63 -7.86 9.03
CA THR A 781 23.46 -7.29 7.96
C THR A 781 22.70 -6.27 7.11
N ARG A 782 21.36 -6.39 7.04
CA ARG A 782 20.46 -5.57 6.20
C ARG A 782 19.33 -4.88 6.99
N ARG A 783 19.38 -4.90 8.33
CA ARG A 783 18.46 -4.14 9.20
C ARG A 783 19.17 -2.90 9.75
N PHE A 784 18.63 -1.73 9.44
CA PHE A 784 19.09 -0.44 9.96
C PHE A 784 18.34 -0.09 11.25
N THR A 785 19.01 0.61 12.16
CA THR A 785 18.43 1.16 13.41
C THR A 785 18.47 2.69 13.43
N ASN A 786 19.31 3.32 12.60
CA ASN A 786 19.63 4.74 12.66
C ASN A 786 19.52 5.39 11.27
N ALA A 787 19.06 6.64 11.21
CA ALA A 787 19.28 7.49 10.05
C ALA A 787 20.79 7.66 9.77
N GLY A 788 21.19 7.68 8.50
CA GLY A 788 22.57 7.75 8.04
C GLY A 788 23.21 6.40 7.68
N GLN A 789 22.71 5.29 8.22
CA GLN A 789 23.25 3.95 7.93
C GLN A 789 23.04 3.54 6.46
N TYR A 790 23.82 2.57 5.98
CA TYR A 790 23.69 2.03 4.64
C TYR A 790 24.17 0.58 4.57
N TRP A 791 23.68 -0.13 3.55
CA TRP A 791 24.16 -1.43 3.11
C TRP A 791 24.53 -1.33 1.62
N SER A 792 25.48 -2.14 1.17
CA SER A 792 25.86 -2.16 -0.25
C SER A 792 26.52 -3.48 -0.65
N VAL A 793 26.27 -3.88 -1.89
CA VAL A 793 26.91 -5.02 -2.56
C VAL A 793 27.54 -4.56 -3.89
N GLU A 794 28.55 -5.29 -4.35
CA GLU A 794 29.14 -5.11 -5.67
C GLU A 794 28.66 -6.23 -6.60
N LEU A 795 28.03 -5.84 -7.70
CA LEU A 795 27.42 -6.75 -8.67
C LEU A 795 27.99 -6.49 -10.06
N GLU A 796 28.00 -7.52 -10.91
CA GLU A 796 28.20 -7.34 -12.36
C GLU A 796 27.02 -7.90 -13.17
N ALA A 797 26.87 -7.41 -14.41
CA ALA A 797 25.87 -7.89 -15.34
C ALA A 797 26.35 -9.24 -15.93
N GLU A 798 25.51 -10.28 -15.88
CA GLU A 798 25.86 -11.57 -16.49
C GLU A 798 25.71 -11.48 -18.02
N GLU A 799 24.49 -11.21 -18.50
CA GLU A 799 24.18 -11.11 -19.92
C GLU A 799 24.13 -9.64 -20.36
N ALA A 800 25.14 -9.22 -21.12
CA ALA A 800 25.39 -7.81 -21.41
C ALA A 800 24.40 -7.16 -22.41
N ASP A 801 23.58 -7.96 -23.11
CA ASP A 801 22.52 -7.53 -24.02
C ASP A 801 21.09 -7.63 -23.43
N GLU A 802 20.94 -8.16 -22.22
CA GLU A 802 19.72 -8.05 -21.39
C GLU A 802 19.77 -6.78 -20.51
N PRO A 803 18.63 -6.19 -20.10
CA PRO A 803 18.60 -5.08 -19.14
C PRO A 803 18.89 -5.56 -17.71
N ILE A 804 19.16 -4.63 -16.79
CA ILE A 804 19.19 -4.88 -15.34
C ILE A 804 17.97 -4.24 -14.70
N VAL A 805 17.33 -4.96 -13.78
CA VAL A 805 16.20 -4.47 -12.97
C VAL A 805 16.52 -4.71 -11.50
N ALA A 806 16.65 -3.66 -10.71
CA ALA A 806 16.72 -3.74 -9.25
C ALA A 806 15.43 -3.19 -8.65
N VAL A 807 14.84 -3.93 -7.71
CA VAL A 807 13.65 -3.52 -6.95
C VAL A 807 13.93 -3.68 -5.47
N LEU A 808 14.00 -2.53 -4.79
CA LEU A 808 13.95 -2.42 -3.33
C LEU A 808 12.48 -2.42 -2.92
N ALA A 809 12.11 -3.23 -1.93
CA ALA A 809 10.82 -3.16 -1.26
C ALA A 809 11.01 -3.37 0.25
N TYR A 810 10.18 -2.76 1.08
CA TYR A 810 10.26 -2.95 2.53
C TYR A 810 8.88 -2.89 3.20
N THR A 811 8.68 -3.75 4.20
CA THR A 811 7.50 -3.70 5.07
C THR A 811 7.72 -2.60 6.12
N ASP A 812 7.27 -1.39 5.82
CA ASP A 812 7.44 -0.18 6.63
C ASP A 812 6.53 -0.18 7.86
N ALA A 813 6.91 0.53 8.92
CA ALA A 813 6.07 0.67 10.11
C ALA A 813 4.72 1.34 9.77
N PRO A 814 3.60 1.00 10.44
CA PRO A 814 2.31 1.61 10.15
C PRO A 814 2.33 3.13 10.41
N SER A 815 1.70 3.91 9.53
CA SER A 815 1.58 5.35 9.70
C SER A 815 0.37 5.72 10.56
N GLU A 816 0.34 6.93 11.12
CA GLU A 816 -0.92 7.48 11.61
C GLU A 816 -1.81 7.93 10.43
N PRO A 817 -3.14 7.71 10.49
CA PRO A 817 -4.10 8.22 9.50
C PRO A 817 -4.12 9.74 9.33
N THR A 818 -3.58 10.47 10.31
CA THR A 818 -3.59 11.94 10.35
C THR A 818 -2.34 12.56 9.69
N ALA A 819 -1.38 11.76 9.23
CA ALA A 819 -0.17 12.24 8.57
C ALA A 819 -0.47 12.79 7.16
N SER A 820 0.17 13.90 6.79
CA SER A 820 0.17 14.42 5.41
C SER A 820 1.56 14.91 5.02
N GLY A 821 1.90 14.86 3.73
CA GLY A 821 3.25 15.09 3.20
C GLY A 821 3.96 13.80 2.78
N SER A 822 3.81 12.72 3.55
CA SER A 822 4.21 11.34 3.24
C SER A 822 3.57 10.41 4.28
N LEU A 823 3.43 9.11 3.99
CA LEU A 823 3.13 8.09 5.00
C LEU A 823 4.32 7.16 5.31
N ILE A 824 5.48 7.37 4.69
CA ILE A 824 6.70 6.62 4.99
C ILE A 824 7.19 6.99 6.40
N GLN A 825 7.37 5.97 7.23
CA GLN A 825 7.87 6.11 8.60
C GLN A 825 9.39 5.90 8.62
N ASN A 826 9.87 4.85 7.97
CA ASN A 826 11.28 4.56 7.77
C ASN A 826 11.66 4.73 6.29
N ASN A 827 12.39 5.79 5.95
CA ASN A 827 12.74 6.13 4.56
C ASN A 827 14.05 5.44 4.13
N LEU A 828 13.96 4.47 3.22
CA LEU A 828 15.09 3.80 2.59
C LEU A 828 15.22 4.14 1.11
N THR A 829 16.43 4.46 0.64
CA THR A 829 16.69 4.87 -0.74
C THR A 829 17.77 4.01 -1.43
N MET A 830 17.54 3.68 -2.70
CA MET A 830 18.36 2.79 -3.52
C MET A 830 19.12 3.57 -4.61
N ARG A 831 20.40 3.25 -4.78
CA ARG A 831 21.26 3.83 -5.83
C ARG A 831 22.14 2.76 -6.49
N ILE A 832 22.22 2.77 -7.82
CA ILE A 832 23.23 2.01 -8.61
C ILE A 832 24.33 2.96 -9.03
N ILE A 833 25.59 2.66 -8.67
CA ILE A 833 26.76 3.53 -8.84
C ILE A 833 27.75 2.86 -9.80
N LYS A 834 28.10 3.54 -10.91
CA LYS A 834 29.09 3.04 -11.88
C LYS A 834 30.52 3.31 -11.42
N PRO A 835 31.48 2.42 -11.72
CA PRO A 835 32.86 2.54 -11.25
C PRO A 835 33.56 3.76 -11.85
N GLY A 836 34.24 4.52 -10.99
CA GLY A 836 34.95 5.74 -11.36
C GLY A 836 35.07 6.71 -10.18
N THR A 837 35.91 7.75 -10.32
CA THR A 837 36.02 8.79 -9.28
C THR A 837 34.71 9.58 -9.18
N ILE A 838 34.21 9.80 -7.97
CA ILE A 838 32.85 10.29 -7.67
C ILE A 838 32.49 11.59 -8.40
N ARG A 839 33.46 12.50 -8.57
CA ARG A 839 33.33 13.76 -9.34
C ARG A 839 33.08 13.56 -10.85
N SER A 840 33.08 12.31 -11.31
CA SER A 840 32.70 11.85 -12.65
C SER A 840 31.69 10.69 -12.64
N GLY A 841 31.31 10.21 -11.45
CA GLY A 841 30.46 9.05 -11.24
C GLY A 841 29.09 9.23 -11.86
N LYS A 842 28.71 8.26 -12.69
CA LYS A 842 27.35 8.10 -13.22
C LYS A 842 26.57 7.18 -12.30
N PHE A 843 25.35 7.54 -11.96
CA PHE A 843 24.50 6.72 -11.10
C PHE A 843 23.04 6.73 -11.54
N TYR A 844 22.25 5.83 -10.97
CA TYR A 844 20.80 5.77 -11.04
C TYR A 844 20.25 5.82 -9.61
N VAL A 845 19.01 6.31 -9.45
CA VAL A 845 18.28 6.42 -8.17
C VAL A 845 16.92 5.76 -8.36
N GLY A 846 16.40 5.12 -7.30
CA GLY A 846 15.05 4.53 -7.32
C GLY A 846 13.99 5.54 -7.75
N ASN A 847 13.02 5.05 -8.53
CA ASN A 847 11.85 5.78 -9.02
C ASN A 847 12.14 7.03 -9.87
N ARG A 848 13.39 7.24 -10.28
CA ARG A 848 13.80 8.37 -11.15
C ARG A 848 14.00 7.91 -12.59
N PHE A 849 12.94 8.02 -13.38
CA PHE A 849 12.88 7.59 -14.78
C PHE A 849 13.20 8.69 -15.79
N ALA A 850 13.72 8.29 -16.96
CA ALA A 850 14.00 9.21 -18.06
C ALA A 850 12.70 9.66 -18.75
N THR A 851 12.64 10.93 -19.17
CA THR A 851 11.41 11.51 -19.74
C THR A 851 10.94 10.75 -20.99
N GLY A 852 9.78 10.11 -20.90
CA GLY A 852 9.22 9.29 -21.98
C GLY A 852 9.83 7.89 -22.10
N SER A 853 10.26 7.29 -20.98
CA SER A 853 10.75 5.92 -20.91
C SER A 853 10.54 5.32 -19.52
N TRP A 854 10.29 4.00 -19.45
CA TRP A 854 10.28 3.22 -18.20
C TRP A 854 11.68 2.92 -17.61
N TYR A 855 12.76 3.34 -18.29
CA TYR A 855 14.13 3.19 -17.82
C TYR A 855 14.59 4.35 -16.91
N SER A 856 15.44 4.05 -15.95
CA SER A 856 15.95 5.01 -14.98
C SER A 856 16.90 6.04 -15.61
N GLN A 857 16.76 7.29 -15.19
CA GLN A 857 17.61 8.39 -15.64
C GLN A 857 19.03 8.24 -15.08
N ASN A 858 20.03 8.35 -15.96
CA ASN A 858 21.43 8.29 -15.57
C ASN A 858 21.93 9.69 -15.18
N TYR A 859 22.12 9.92 -13.88
CA TYR A 859 22.54 11.20 -13.31
C TYR A 859 24.06 11.37 -13.26
N ARG A 860 24.46 12.62 -12.99
CA ARG A 860 25.79 13.03 -12.54
C ARG A 860 25.61 13.95 -11.33
N LEU A 861 26.60 13.98 -10.44
CA LEU A 861 26.60 14.93 -9.32
C LEU A 861 26.69 16.39 -9.81
N PRO A 862 26.15 17.36 -9.05
CA PRO A 862 25.49 17.22 -7.74
C PRO A 862 23.96 17.21 -7.88
N VAL A 863 23.36 16.02 -7.75
CA VAL A 863 21.89 15.82 -7.85
C VAL A 863 21.48 14.78 -6.82
N ALA A 864 20.83 15.20 -5.74
CA ALA A 864 20.09 14.34 -4.82
C ALA A 864 18.59 14.59 -5.06
N ILE A 865 17.88 13.56 -5.53
CA ILE A 865 16.42 13.58 -5.74
C ILE A 865 15.91 12.15 -5.48
N GLU A 866 15.64 11.82 -4.24
CA GLU A 866 15.23 10.48 -3.79
C GLU A 866 13.70 10.37 -3.66
N ASP A 867 13.13 9.20 -3.37
CA ASP A 867 11.68 9.03 -3.21
C ASP A 867 11.28 8.92 -1.73
N PRO A 868 10.82 10.01 -1.08
CA PRO A 868 10.42 9.98 0.32
C PRO A 868 8.97 9.48 0.54
N HIS A 869 8.33 8.89 -0.47
CA HIS A 869 6.91 8.51 -0.45
C HIS A 869 6.67 7.01 -0.69
N ASN A 870 7.51 6.30 -1.45
CA ASN A 870 7.27 4.91 -1.83
C ASN A 870 8.11 3.91 -1.02
N ASN A 871 7.48 2.88 -0.44
CA ASN A 871 8.15 1.72 0.14
C ASN A 871 8.53 0.64 -0.90
N VAL A 872 8.54 1.03 -2.17
CA VAL A 872 9.03 0.28 -3.33
C VAL A 872 9.80 1.24 -4.21
N GLU A 873 11.10 1.01 -4.37
CA GLU A 873 11.95 1.76 -5.29
C GLU A 873 12.45 0.84 -6.42
N VAL A 874 12.26 1.25 -7.66
CA VAL A 874 12.66 0.52 -8.87
C VAL A 874 13.75 1.27 -9.62
N ILE A 875 14.81 0.56 -9.99
CA ILE A 875 15.82 0.99 -10.96
C ILE A 875 15.82 0.03 -12.15
N ARG A 876 15.54 0.54 -13.36
CA ARG A 876 15.67 -0.21 -14.62
C ARG A 876 16.81 0.39 -15.44
N VAL A 877 17.76 -0.43 -15.87
CA VAL A 877 18.95 0.00 -16.62
C VAL A 877 18.99 -0.72 -17.98
N PRO A 878 19.05 0.01 -19.12
CA PRO A 878 19.10 -0.62 -20.43
C PRO A 878 20.32 -1.52 -20.62
N ALA A 879 20.16 -2.52 -21.48
CA ALA A 879 21.23 -3.37 -21.99
C ALA A 879 22.50 -2.59 -22.39
N GLY A 880 23.67 -3.19 -22.15
CA GLY A 880 24.97 -2.60 -22.46
C GLY A 880 25.32 -1.30 -21.71
N GLN A 881 24.56 -0.89 -20.69
CA GLN A 881 24.88 0.29 -19.88
C GLN A 881 25.75 -0.02 -18.65
N LEU A 882 25.79 -1.26 -18.18
CA LEU A 882 26.56 -1.71 -17.01
C LEU A 882 27.55 -2.83 -17.40
N THR A 883 28.54 -2.48 -18.22
CA THR A 883 29.52 -3.43 -18.77
C THR A 883 30.75 -3.64 -17.88
N SER A 884 30.59 -3.49 -16.57
CA SER A 884 31.63 -3.58 -15.53
C SER A 884 30.96 -3.65 -14.15
N PRO A 885 31.61 -4.24 -13.13
CA PRO A 885 31.14 -4.22 -11.74
C PRO A 885 30.64 -2.85 -11.27
N PHE A 886 29.52 -2.84 -10.55
CA PHE A 886 28.83 -1.65 -10.05
C PHE A 886 28.38 -1.85 -8.61
N THR A 887 28.37 -0.77 -7.82
CA THR A 887 27.86 -0.83 -6.44
C THR A 887 26.35 -0.59 -6.44
N LEU A 888 25.60 -1.52 -5.86
CA LEU A 888 24.20 -1.34 -5.50
C LEU A 888 24.14 -0.99 -4.00
N LYS A 889 23.57 0.16 -3.65
CA LYS A 889 23.55 0.71 -2.28
C LYS A 889 22.11 1.00 -1.85
N VAL A 890 21.76 0.57 -0.63
CA VAL A 890 20.53 0.95 0.07
C VAL A 890 20.91 1.81 1.28
N SER A 891 20.22 2.92 1.50
CA SER A 891 20.58 3.93 2.52
C SER A 891 19.38 4.30 3.38
N ALA A 892 19.56 4.37 4.69
CA ALA A 892 18.55 4.81 5.64
C ALA A 892 18.57 6.34 5.78
N GLN A 893 17.66 7.04 5.10
CA GLN A 893 17.52 8.49 5.22
C GLN A 893 16.75 8.92 6.49
N GLY A 894 15.90 8.03 7.02
CA GLY A 894 15.24 8.22 8.31
C GLY A 894 14.74 6.90 8.88
N ILE A 895 14.94 6.67 10.18
CA ILE A 895 14.46 5.46 10.90
C ILE A 895 13.65 5.95 12.11
N ASN A 896 12.40 6.35 11.86
CA ASN A 896 11.57 7.07 12.83
C ASN A 896 10.64 6.16 13.64
N ALA A 897 10.46 4.90 13.22
CA ALA A 897 9.56 3.93 13.86
C ALA A 897 10.14 2.50 13.89
N VAL A 898 9.45 1.58 14.57
CA VAL A 898 9.79 0.15 14.63
C VAL A 898 9.12 -0.55 13.44
N GLY A 899 9.90 -0.84 12.39
CA GLY A 899 9.44 -1.60 11.21
C GLY A 899 9.54 -3.12 11.40
N VAL A 900 10.37 -3.58 12.34
CA VAL A 900 10.57 -5.00 12.70
C VAL A 900 10.35 -5.19 14.20
N PRO A 901 9.12 -5.54 14.64
CA PRO A 901 8.80 -5.83 16.03
C PRO A 901 9.65 -6.94 16.65
N GLY A 902 9.66 -7.00 17.99
CA GLY A 902 10.43 -7.97 18.78
C GLY A 902 11.95 -7.75 18.82
N LEU A 903 12.53 -7.03 17.84
CA LEU A 903 13.98 -6.91 17.66
C LEU A 903 14.56 -5.58 18.23
N ASP A 904 15.89 -5.51 18.25
CA ASP A 904 16.70 -4.34 18.61
C ASP A 904 16.35 -3.65 19.95
N GLY A 905 15.73 -4.40 20.86
CA GLY A 905 15.28 -3.92 22.17
C GLY A 905 14.13 -2.91 22.12
N GLY A 906 13.31 -2.91 21.06
CA GLY A 906 12.28 -1.88 20.83
C GLY A 906 12.86 -0.53 20.38
N SER A 907 14.08 -0.53 19.86
CA SER A 907 14.64 0.61 19.13
C SER A 907 13.94 0.74 17.77
N ASN A 908 13.91 1.95 17.20
CA ASN A 908 13.47 2.13 15.82
C ASN A 908 14.34 1.28 14.89
N ASN A 909 13.74 0.65 13.87
CA ASN A 909 14.45 -0.23 12.95
C ASN A 909 13.72 -0.39 11.62
N GLN A 910 14.45 -0.75 10.57
CA GLN A 910 13.91 -1.13 9.27
C GLN A 910 14.89 -2.05 8.53
N ASP A 911 14.39 -3.21 8.08
CA ASP A 911 15.04 -4.06 7.09
C ASP A 911 14.37 -3.89 5.71
N PHE A 912 14.88 -4.62 4.71
CA PHE A 912 14.38 -4.54 3.35
C PHE A 912 14.60 -5.84 2.56
N ALA A 913 13.74 -6.05 1.57
CA ALA A 913 13.93 -6.99 0.49
C ALA A 913 14.47 -6.28 -0.76
N LEU A 914 15.35 -6.96 -1.50
CA LEU A 914 15.99 -6.45 -2.70
C LEU A 914 16.11 -7.57 -3.74
N TYR A 915 15.42 -7.39 -4.87
CA TYR A 915 15.43 -8.31 -6.00
C TYR A 915 16.19 -7.69 -7.17
N VAL A 916 17.14 -8.42 -7.78
CA VAL A 916 17.94 -7.93 -8.90
C VAL A 916 17.97 -8.94 -10.04
N TYR A 917 17.35 -8.60 -11.18
CA TYR A 917 17.41 -9.34 -12.43
C TYR A 917 18.67 -9.02 -13.23
N ASN A 918 19.29 -10.05 -13.82
CA ASN A 918 20.47 -10.01 -14.68
C ASN A 918 21.70 -9.37 -14.01
N ALA A 919 21.91 -9.67 -12.73
CA ALA A 919 23.15 -9.33 -12.04
C ALA A 919 23.53 -10.40 -11.02
N VAL A 920 24.84 -10.56 -10.78
CA VAL A 920 25.45 -11.52 -9.85
C VAL A 920 26.48 -10.82 -8.96
N GLU A 921 26.73 -11.34 -7.75
CA GLU A 921 27.83 -10.88 -6.90
C GLU A 921 29.19 -11.20 -7.52
N THR A 922 30.12 -10.23 -7.49
CA THR A 922 31.49 -10.41 -8.01
C THR A 922 32.34 -11.33 -7.13
N GLN A 923 33.15 -12.20 -7.75
CA GLN A 923 33.98 -13.23 -7.09
C GLN A 923 35.42 -12.81 -6.74
#